data_AF-A0A1Y2TW14-F1
#
_entry.id   AF-A0A1Y2TW14-F1
#
_cell.length_a   1.000
_cell.length_b   1.000
_cell.length_c   1.000
_cell.angle_alpha   90.00
_cell.angle_beta   90.00
_cell.angle_gamma   90.00
#
_symmetry.space_group_name_H-M   'P 1'
#
loop_
_entity.id
_entity.type
_entity.pdbx_description
1 polymer ?
#
loop_
_entity_poly.entity_id
_entity_poly.type
_entity_poly.pdbx_seq_one_letter_code
_entity_poly.pdbx_strand_id
1 'polypeptide(L)'
;MSRESAILGHLRREYVLNPITALTFYTSLADGEQYLLAGEDTDIKVYHAQTSRVCGQLSVLRDQSIHGIAVPPVEATHQSDLILVWGGHSIRILSRDSIEGLISGHGDKKDLVNGPAEVKAPDWIFDGRISPFGDGRIVLLTAHNEVIQAHVDSALNSLTFDSIHSPSRPILYSGNFFWVSNECVLVAAGTVFGEILVWKCYLGAPEERQNSEVLFVFIGHEGSIFGVHISPEIRTSTGETLRLLASCSDDRTIRVWNITERGEESGFQKQNGYGSRISDARETGFGNNVEVTAHDKSSTRCLASVMGHASRIWQVEFAQDQQLCQTSNIIELYSFGEDATSQKWNLSLDLTSSGLNGLGTCSGEVAANLTHQSTFSNHNGKHIWSHAMASRNGDHLIATGGADGKIALIGPGIENSSPDTADESVGRTLDKRKAIAWSLADVLRSSRPNNVTAYSQDGSNGIPDSLASPPRSTKPKNAKEAFNRYTFISDRRLLAATNSGRIFVGAFEDDLTWTELVLPDEIGQIVFSHALLGPSTANPTALIGTNNGDIYYYNESGTQALQLLTKIDGKVGDIFCLSDISAISGSGYIHFLVTILRSTSAIIVQVDPDTLTTNHVRVLLEQGFMVTAAALTQGYLILGSRKGVIAALKLGEDGNYSTNFTIEVHRDEAITSILPLQGRDDQLRNYVLSTCRDGKYRIHEIATIASQPDVVLIHEALPPFVSSVEGAWFSDNGDGTKDLMLCGFRSKNFVVWNETQRHEVATVDCGGSSRSYAWAPLRTQPDGFRFVFTKAGQMYVFSQMVACHKTLKAGGHGREIKAVSVSSRYIATAAEDTVIRIWEYDGDHSEQSKLRCVAALEKHATGIQSLKWYRDEYLFSSGGNEEFFVWRLSRIESNDFNGLAVVCEAVFPDRSEVGDARITDFDVTRAASDDNGALEFCISMVLSNSTLQTYAYTKQAGFRLLRRSMYTGACLTQIRHLGRDYILTAATDGYLAIYANTERESEVDADHEDSVNATDNLPVVTRLHQNTIKSLDVRRVASPEDAPSFEYLVVTGGDDNALGVTHISLPSKAQTCAARATVKSKSIIRSAHAAAITGVVIANLEENGGNSAVVVTGSNDQRVKVWRLVSWRGQEQGRRQQVRAQLLDERYSSVADAGDLDVFEDGGDGDEGRSKKVIVTGVGVEIWKLKV
;
A
#
# COMPACT_ATOMS: atom_id res chain seq x y z
N MET A 1 -15.72 31.38 41.46
CA MET A 1 -14.47 30.79 40.91
C MET A 1 -14.80 30.32 39.52
N SER A 2 -14.54 31.14 38.51
CA SER A 2 -14.92 30.91 37.12
C SER A 2 -13.78 30.26 36.34
N ARG A 3 -14.10 29.15 35.67
CA ARG A 3 -13.51 28.51 34.47
C ARG A 3 -12.00 28.68 34.22
N GLU A 4 -11.34 27.52 34.28
CA GLU A 4 -9.98 27.18 33.83
C GLU A 4 -9.39 28.14 32.78
N SER A 5 -8.36 28.89 33.16
CA SER A 5 -7.45 29.52 32.22
C SER A 5 -6.72 28.43 31.42
N ALA A 6 -6.92 28.37 30.10
CA ALA A 6 -6.27 27.40 29.24
C ALA A 6 -4.73 27.47 29.38
N ILE A 7 -4.10 26.32 29.63
CA ILE A 7 -2.65 26.19 29.80
C ILE A 7 -1.99 26.35 28.41
N LEU A 8 -1.34 27.49 28.18
CA LEU A 8 -0.52 27.77 27.00
C LEU A 8 0.52 26.66 26.77
N GLY A 9 0.70 26.22 25.53
CA GLY A 9 1.73 25.24 25.15
C GLY A 9 1.36 23.77 25.34
N HIS A 10 0.14 23.46 25.78
CA HIS A 10 -0.32 22.08 25.95
C HIS A 10 -0.49 21.37 24.60
N LEU A 11 0.10 20.17 24.47
CA LEU A 11 -0.04 19.29 23.31
C LEU A 11 -1.13 18.23 23.52
N ARG A 12 -2.02 18.07 22.55
CA ARG A 12 -3.01 16.99 22.49
C ARG A 12 -2.92 16.25 21.16
N ARG A 13 -2.67 14.94 21.19
CA ARG A 13 -2.68 14.07 20.00
C ARG A 13 -4.09 13.99 19.42
N GLU A 14 -4.24 14.29 18.13
CA GLU A 14 -5.51 14.20 17.40
C GLU A 14 -5.54 13.03 16.43
N TYR A 15 -4.40 12.72 15.80
CA TYR A 15 -4.31 11.67 14.79
C TYR A 15 -3.02 10.88 14.91
N VAL A 16 -3.12 9.57 14.61
CA VAL A 16 -2.00 8.61 14.60
C VAL A 16 -2.15 7.72 13.37
N LEU A 17 -1.05 7.56 12.63
CA LEU A 17 -0.89 6.59 11.56
C LEU A 17 0.48 5.93 11.70
N ASN A 18 0.51 4.82 12.42
CA ASN A 18 1.72 4.11 12.81
C ASN A 18 1.63 2.61 12.48
N PRO A 19 2.77 1.89 12.53
CA PRO A 19 2.78 0.43 12.41
C PRO A 19 1.74 -0.26 13.30
N ILE A 20 1.05 -1.26 12.76
CA ILE A 20 0.10 -2.08 13.51
C ILE A 20 0.85 -3.30 14.07
N THR A 21 1.13 -3.28 15.36
CA THR A 21 2.02 -4.26 16.01
C THR A 21 1.28 -5.39 16.73
N ALA A 22 -0.04 -5.28 16.90
CA ALA A 22 -0.86 -6.36 17.44
C ALA A 22 -2.26 -6.36 16.80
N LEU A 23 -2.77 -7.55 16.50
CA LEU A 23 -4.13 -7.78 16.01
C LEU A 23 -4.70 -9.00 16.72
N THR A 24 -5.99 -8.96 17.06
CA THR A 24 -6.71 -10.16 17.50
C THR A 24 -8.20 -10.02 17.21
N PHE A 25 -8.86 -11.13 16.86
CA PHE A 25 -10.31 -11.13 16.69
C PHE A 25 -11.02 -11.25 18.03
N TYR A 26 -12.14 -10.56 18.14
CA TYR A 26 -13.01 -10.54 19.31
C TYR A 26 -14.46 -10.75 18.85
N THR A 27 -15.12 -11.78 19.38
CA THR A 27 -16.56 -11.99 19.15
C THR A 27 -17.33 -11.36 20.31
N SER A 28 -18.23 -10.42 20.01
CA SER A 28 -19.05 -9.79 21.04
C SER A 28 -20.11 -10.75 21.57
N LEU A 29 -20.35 -10.70 22.88
CA LEU A 29 -21.39 -11.48 23.54
C LEU A 29 -22.79 -10.86 23.34
N ALA A 30 -22.86 -9.57 23.00
CA ALA A 30 -24.11 -8.83 22.88
C ALA A 30 -24.80 -9.07 21.54
N ASP A 31 -24.04 -9.06 20.43
CA ASP A 31 -24.57 -9.19 19.07
C ASP A 31 -24.08 -10.47 18.34
N GLY A 32 -23.04 -11.16 18.85
CA GLY A 32 -22.46 -12.33 18.21
C GLY A 32 -21.59 -12.02 16.99
N GLU A 33 -21.35 -10.74 16.70
CA GLU A 33 -20.57 -10.29 15.55
C GLU A 33 -19.06 -10.29 15.83
N GLN A 34 -18.28 -10.32 14.75
CA GLN A 34 -16.82 -10.29 14.82
C GLN A 34 -16.27 -8.87 14.74
N TYR A 35 -15.44 -8.55 15.71
CA TYR A 35 -14.67 -7.32 15.83
C TYR A 35 -13.18 -7.64 15.76
N LEU A 36 -12.40 -6.67 15.31
CA LEU A 36 -10.94 -6.73 15.30
C LEU A 36 -10.40 -5.71 16.31
N LEU A 37 -9.62 -6.19 17.27
CA LEU A 37 -8.88 -5.34 18.20
C LEU A 37 -7.50 -5.09 17.59
N ALA A 38 -7.16 -3.83 17.36
CA ALA A 38 -5.89 -3.41 16.80
C ALA A 38 -5.08 -2.61 17.83
N GLY A 39 -3.86 -3.06 18.09
CA GLY A 39 -2.86 -2.29 18.84
C GLY A 39 -2.23 -1.24 17.93
N GLU A 40 -2.66 0.02 18.10
CA GLU A 40 -2.09 1.18 17.46
C GLU A 40 -1.24 1.94 18.48
N ASP A 41 0.07 1.62 18.50
CA ASP A 41 1.00 2.10 19.53
C ASP A 41 0.49 1.74 20.94
N THR A 42 0.16 2.72 21.79
CA THR A 42 -0.27 2.50 23.18
C THR A 42 -1.75 2.16 23.33
N ASP A 43 -2.52 2.28 22.23
CA ASP A 43 -3.97 2.30 22.26
C ASP A 43 -4.56 1.08 21.54
N ILE A 44 -5.65 0.55 22.07
CA ILE A 44 -6.47 -0.45 21.35
C ILE A 44 -7.59 0.27 20.63
N LYS A 45 -7.71 0.05 19.32
CA LYS A 45 -8.87 0.45 18.53
C LYS A 45 -9.71 -0.76 18.16
N VAL A 46 -11.02 -0.60 18.24
CA VAL A 46 -12.00 -1.66 17.97
C VAL A 46 -12.65 -1.39 16.62
N TYR A 47 -12.52 -2.32 15.70
CA TYR A 47 -13.10 -2.25 14.37
C TYR A 47 -14.16 -3.34 14.19
N HIS A 48 -15.30 -2.99 13.62
CA HIS A 48 -16.26 -3.98 13.15
C HIS A 48 -15.72 -4.63 11.87
N ALA A 49 -15.49 -5.95 11.86
CA ALA A 49 -14.79 -6.63 10.76
C ALA A 49 -15.53 -6.48 9.42
N GLN A 50 -16.86 -6.65 9.43
CA GLN A 50 -17.68 -6.56 8.22
C GLN A 50 -17.83 -5.13 7.68
N THR A 51 -18.26 -4.19 8.52
CA THR A 51 -18.58 -2.81 8.09
C THR A 51 -17.36 -1.89 8.02
N SER A 52 -16.19 -2.33 8.51
CA SER A 52 -14.98 -1.52 8.69
C SER A 52 -15.16 -0.29 9.57
N ARG A 53 -16.26 -0.19 10.32
CA ARG A 53 -16.53 0.93 11.23
C ARG A 53 -15.64 0.86 12.46
N VAL A 54 -15.08 1.98 12.88
CA VAL A 54 -14.41 2.10 14.18
C VAL A 54 -15.45 2.29 15.27
N CYS A 55 -15.49 1.38 16.24
CA CYS A 55 -16.43 1.44 17.36
C CYS A 55 -15.90 2.33 18.50
N GLY A 56 -14.59 2.31 18.73
CA GLY A 56 -13.97 3.12 19.78
C GLY A 56 -12.47 2.89 19.93
N GLN A 57 -11.87 3.63 20.86
CA GLN A 57 -10.45 3.58 21.19
C GLN A 57 -10.26 3.59 22.71
N LEU A 58 -9.30 2.82 23.20
CA LEU A 58 -8.92 2.73 24.61
C LEU A 58 -7.41 2.93 24.75
N SER A 59 -6.98 3.83 25.63
CA SER A 59 -5.55 3.99 25.92
C SER A 59 -5.11 3.00 27.01
N VAL A 60 -4.18 2.12 26.66
CA VAL A 60 -3.85 0.94 27.48
C VAL A 60 -2.46 1.06 28.10
N LEU A 61 -1.43 1.39 27.33
CA LEU A 61 -0.05 1.53 27.82
C LEU A 61 0.35 3.01 27.89
N ARG A 62 1.37 3.36 28.66
CA ARG A 62 1.83 4.76 28.78
C ARG A 62 2.77 5.20 27.66
N ASP A 63 3.80 4.41 27.39
CA ASP A 63 4.89 4.74 26.47
C ASP A 63 5.54 3.49 25.83
N GLN A 64 4.73 2.46 25.59
CA GLN A 64 5.13 1.23 24.89
C GLN A 64 4.07 0.84 23.87
N SER A 65 4.52 0.46 22.68
CA SER A 65 3.65 -0.13 21.67
C SER A 65 3.12 -1.49 22.13
N ILE A 66 1.85 -1.77 21.87
CA ILE A 66 1.23 -3.06 22.15
C ILE A 66 1.78 -4.10 21.15
N HIS A 67 2.46 -5.13 21.65
CA HIS A 67 3.00 -6.22 20.83
C HIS A 67 2.10 -7.46 20.83
N GLY A 68 1.17 -7.58 21.78
CA GLY A 68 0.20 -8.68 21.77
C GLY A 68 -1.03 -8.43 22.62
N ILE A 69 -2.11 -9.08 22.19
CA ILE A 69 -3.43 -9.04 22.84
C ILE A 69 -3.95 -10.48 22.87
N ALA A 70 -4.21 -11.02 24.05
CA ALA A 70 -4.78 -12.34 24.23
C ALA A 70 -6.21 -12.24 24.76
N VAL A 71 -7.14 -12.77 23.95
CA VAL A 71 -8.58 -12.85 24.26
C VAL A 71 -8.92 -14.32 24.54
N PRO A 72 -9.67 -14.63 25.60
CA PRO A 72 -10.14 -15.99 25.86
C PRO A 72 -11.08 -16.48 24.74
N PRO A 73 -10.93 -17.71 24.24
CA PRO A 73 -11.80 -18.25 23.20
C PRO A 73 -13.25 -18.35 23.68
N VAL A 74 -14.20 -18.08 22.78
CA VAL A 74 -15.65 -18.05 23.08
C VAL A 74 -16.15 -19.41 23.60
N GLU A 75 -15.57 -20.49 23.08
CA GLU A 75 -15.91 -21.89 23.39
C GLU A 75 -15.26 -22.42 24.68
N ALA A 76 -14.50 -21.59 25.42
CA ALA A 76 -13.91 -22.00 26.67
C ALA A 76 -15.00 -22.39 27.69
N THR A 77 -14.89 -23.60 28.24
CA THR A 77 -15.82 -24.14 29.26
C THR A 77 -16.00 -23.24 30.48
N HIS A 78 -14.99 -22.43 30.80
CA HIS A 78 -15.05 -21.35 31.77
C HIS A 78 -14.61 -20.05 31.10
N GLN A 79 -15.56 -19.16 30.81
CA GLN A 79 -15.26 -17.86 30.19
C GLN A 79 -14.59 -16.96 31.24
N SER A 80 -13.33 -16.61 31.00
CA SER A 80 -12.67 -15.54 31.75
C SER A 80 -13.12 -14.18 31.17
N ASP A 81 -13.44 -13.25 32.07
CA ASP A 81 -13.76 -11.86 31.70
C ASP A 81 -12.51 -11.00 31.48
N LEU A 82 -11.31 -11.61 31.53
CA LEU A 82 -10.05 -10.90 31.43
C LEU A 82 -9.53 -10.89 29.98
N ILE A 83 -8.91 -9.78 29.58
CA ILE A 83 -8.14 -9.63 28.35
C ILE A 83 -6.73 -9.21 28.76
N LEU A 84 -5.73 -9.94 28.26
CA LEU A 84 -4.32 -9.66 28.53
C LEU A 84 -3.74 -8.83 27.39
N VAL A 85 -3.07 -7.74 27.72
CA VAL A 85 -2.38 -6.86 26.76
C VAL A 85 -0.95 -6.66 27.21
N TRP A 86 0.01 -6.76 26.29
CA TRP A 86 1.42 -6.49 26.60
C TRP A 86 2.13 -5.71 25.49
N GLY A 87 3.16 -4.98 25.89
CA GLY A 87 4.01 -4.18 25.03
C GLY A 87 5.41 -4.09 25.61
N GLY A 88 6.38 -4.70 24.93
CA GLY A 88 7.73 -4.92 25.45
C GLY A 88 7.69 -5.72 26.76
N HIS A 89 7.94 -5.03 27.87
CA HIS A 89 7.86 -5.59 29.22
C HIS A 89 6.70 -5.02 30.06
N SER A 90 5.90 -4.12 29.50
CA SER A 90 4.70 -3.57 30.13
C SER A 90 3.49 -4.47 29.89
N ILE A 91 2.68 -4.67 30.93
CA ILE A 91 1.49 -5.53 30.92
C ILE A 91 0.30 -4.74 31.47
N ARG A 92 -0.86 -4.97 30.87
CA ARG A 92 -2.14 -4.52 31.39
C ARG A 92 -3.22 -5.58 31.23
N ILE A 93 -4.09 -5.68 32.23
CA ILE A 93 -5.28 -6.53 32.20
C ILE A 93 -6.50 -5.64 32.04
N LEU A 94 -7.37 -5.99 31.10
CA LEU A 94 -8.63 -5.30 30.83
C LEU A 94 -9.81 -6.24 31.12
N SER A 95 -10.95 -5.68 31.52
CA SER A 95 -12.21 -6.41 31.53
C SER A 95 -12.79 -6.50 30.13
N ARG A 96 -13.50 -7.59 29.83
CA ARG A 96 -14.31 -7.74 28.62
C ARG A 96 -15.36 -6.62 28.51
N ASP A 97 -15.92 -6.18 29.64
CA ASP A 97 -16.89 -5.08 29.70
C ASP A 97 -16.33 -3.77 29.13
N SER A 98 -15.02 -3.54 29.24
CA SER A 98 -14.35 -2.37 28.67
C SER A 98 -14.46 -2.35 27.15
N ILE A 99 -14.37 -3.51 26.50
CA ILE A 99 -14.48 -3.65 25.03
C ILE A 99 -15.95 -3.59 24.60
N GLU A 100 -16.84 -4.28 25.31
CA GLU A 100 -18.29 -4.27 25.02
C GLU A 100 -18.89 -2.85 25.22
N GLY A 101 -18.39 -2.09 26.19
CA GLY A 101 -18.76 -0.68 26.38
C GLY A 101 -18.36 0.22 25.21
N LEU A 102 -17.23 -0.06 24.56
CA LEU A 102 -16.81 0.63 23.33
C LEU A 102 -17.67 0.23 22.12
N ILE A 103 -18.02 -1.05 22.02
CA ILE A 103 -18.88 -1.57 20.93
C ILE A 103 -20.27 -0.95 21.00
N SER A 104 -20.85 -0.91 22.21
CA SER A 104 -22.20 -0.36 22.44
C SER A 104 -22.28 1.16 22.41
N GLY A 105 -21.16 1.89 22.54
CA GLY A 105 -21.11 3.35 22.55
C GLY A 105 -21.71 4.00 23.81
N HIS A 106 -22.00 3.23 24.86
CA HIS A 106 -22.69 3.69 26.09
C HIS A 106 -21.74 3.93 27.29
N GLY A 107 -20.43 3.82 27.11
CA GLY A 107 -19.45 4.03 28.19
C GLY A 107 -18.80 5.42 28.16
N ASP A 108 -18.75 6.11 29.30
CA ASP A 108 -17.94 7.31 29.47
C ASP A 108 -16.45 6.93 29.28
N LYS A 109 -15.74 7.56 28.32
CA LYS A 109 -14.36 7.17 27.91
C LYS A 109 -13.34 7.08 29.06
N LYS A 110 -13.61 7.73 30.20
CA LYS A 110 -12.77 7.69 31.41
C LYS A 110 -13.08 6.55 32.38
N ASP A 111 -14.31 6.03 32.38
CA ASP A 111 -14.78 4.98 33.29
C ASP A 111 -14.62 3.57 32.69
N LEU A 112 -14.27 3.48 31.40
CA LEU A 112 -14.09 2.21 30.68
C LEU A 112 -12.78 1.48 31.00
N VAL A 113 -11.78 2.14 31.60
CA VAL A 113 -10.52 1.49 31.98
C VAL A 113 -10.61 0.94 33.41
N ASN A 114 -11.51 -0.02 33.62
CA ASN A 114 -11.56 -0.80 34.86
C ASN A 114 -10.56 -1.96 34.77
N GLY A 115 -9.50 -1.91 35.58
CA GLY A 115 -8.50 -2.98 35.66
C GLY A 115 -7.25 -2.55 36.43
N PRO A 116 -6.31 -3.48 36.66
CA PRO A 116 -5.02 -3.18 37.26
C PRO A 116 -4.26 -2.08 36.53
N ALA A 117 -3.50 -1.29 37.29
CA ALA A 117 -2.53 -0.37 36.69
C ALA A 117 -1.50 -1.15 35.85
N GLU A 118 -0.87 -0.46 34.90
CA GLU A 118 0.24 -1.02 34.12
C GLU A 118 1.35 -1.55 35.04
N VAL A 119 1.76 -2.81 34.84
CA VAL A 119 2.83 -3.49 35.59
C VAL A 119 3.96 -3.85 34.65
N LYS A 120 5.20 -3.83 35.15
CA LYS A 120 6.38 -4.24 34.38
C LYS A 120 6.81 -5.66 34.75
N ALA A 121 6.86 -6.52 33.74
CA ALA A 121 7.53 -7.81 33.81
C ALA A 121 9.05 -7.62 33.99
N PRO A 122 9.76 -8.64 34.52
CA PRO A 122 11.22 -8.60 34.65
C PRO A 122 11.96 -8.60 33.31
N ASP A 123 11.29 -8.98 32.22
CA ASP A 123 11.88 -9.15 30.90
C ASP A 123 10.86 -8.87 29.79
N TRP A 124 11.33 -8.78 28.54
CA TRP A 124 10.50 -8.64 27.34
C TRP A 124 9.62 -9.87 27.12
N ILE A 125 8.36 -9.66 26.70
CA ILE A 125 7.34 -10.70 26.56
C ILE A 125 7.12 -11.02 25.07
N PHE A 126 7.18 -12.31 24.72
CA PHE A 126 6.91 -12.80 23.37
C PHE A 126 5.48 -13.32 23.20
N ASP A 127 4.98 -14.10 24.15
CA ASP A 127 3.63 -14.66 24.13
C ASP A 127 3.04 -14.62 25.54
N GLY A 128 1.73 -14.48 25.65
CA GLY A 128 1.02 -14.38 26.91
C GLY A 128 -0.40 -14.91 26.77
N ARG A 129 -0.85 -15.76 27.69
CA ARG A 129 -2.19 -16.36 27.64
C ARG A 129 -2.81 -16.47 29.02
N ILE A 130 -4.12 -16.28 29.06
CA ILE A 130 -4.95 -16.55 30.23
C ILE A 130 -5.27 -18.05 30.24
N SER A 131 -5.32 -18.64 31.43
CA SER A 131 -5.69 -20.03 31.64
C SER A 131 -7.12 -20.31 31.14
N PRO A 132 -7.32 -21.33 30.29
CA PRO A 132 -8.64 -21.71 29.80
C PRO A 132 -9.48 -22.47 30.84
N PHE A 133 -8.92 -22.76 32.03
CA PHE A 133 -9.53 -23.61 33.06
C PHE A 133 -10.30 -22.83 34.14
N GLY A 134 -10.43 -21.51 34.00
CA GLY A 134 -11.25 -20.67 34.89
C GLY A 134 -10.62 -20.39 36.27
N ASP A 135 -9.33 -20.61 36.44
CA ASP A 135 -8.58 -20.36 37.69
C ASP A 135 -7.96 -18.95 37.76
N GLY A 136 -8.13 -18.13 36.73
CA GLY A 136 -7.60 -16.76 36.66
C GLY A 136 -6.08 -16.68 36.51
N ARG A 137 -5.37 -17.80 36.29
CA ARG A 137 -3.92 -17.79 36.07
C ARG A 137 -3.58 -17.20 34.71
N ILE A 138 -2.49 -16.46 34.67
CA ILE A 138 -1.88 -15.89 33.48
C ILE A 138 -0.48 -16.48 33.36
N VAL A 139 -0.10 -16.86 32.15
CA VAL A 139 1.24 -17.34 31.85
C VAL A 139 1.85 -16.45 30.76
N LEU A 140 3.11 -16.07 30.97
CA LEU A 140 3.90 -15.24 30.06
C LEU A 140 5.17 -15.98 29.66
N LEU A 141 5.56 -15.87 28.40
CA LEU A 141 6.83 -16.36 27.85
C LEU A 141 7.75 -15.18 27.55
N THR A 142 8.94 -15.17 28.13
CA THR A 142 9.89 -14.05 28.03
C THR A 142 10.99 -14.27 27.00
N ALA A 143 11.76 -13.21 26.71
CA ALA A 143 12.86 -13.24 25.77
C ALA A 143 14.07 -14.07 26.21
N HIS A 144 14.21 -14.35 27.50
CA HIS A 144 15.21 -15.29 28.02
C HIS A 144 14.65 -16.72 28.20
N ASN A 145 13.59 -17.10 27.48
CA ASN A 145 12.98 -18.43 27.55
C ASN A 145 12.50 -18.80 28.96
N GLU A 146 11.89 -17.84 29.65
CA GLU A 146 11.31 -18.04 30.97
C GLU A 146 9.79 -18.03 30.89
N VAL A 147 9.16 -18.96 31.60
CA VAL A 147 7.72 -19.02 31.81
C VAL A 147 7.42 -18.39 33.16
N ILE A 148 6.69 -17.28 33.15
CA ILE A 148 6.29 -16.54 34.35
C ILE A 148 4.80 -16.77 34.59
N GLN A 149 4.47 -17.27 35.78
CA GLN A 149 3.09 -17.34 36.25
C GLN A 149 2.70 -16.02 36.94
N ALA A 150 1.50 -15.54 36.63
CA ALA A 150 0.92 -14.35 37.25
C ALA A 150 -0.56 -14.58 37.57
N HIS A 151 -1.09 -13.79 38.51
CA HIS A 151 -2.52 -13.75 38.82
C HIS A 151 -2.95 -12.31 39.15
N VAL A 152 -4.25 -12.04 39.05
CA VAL A 152 -4.82 -10.74 39.40
C VAL A 152 -5.23 -10.77 40.87
N ASP A 153 -4.55 -10.00 41.71
CA ASP A 153 -4.97 -9.80 43.10
C ASP A 153 -6.14 -8.82 43.14
N SER A 154 -7.35 -9.33 43.41
CA SER A 154 -8.56 -8.52 43.47
C SER A 154 -8.59 -7.51 44.62
N ALA A 155 -7.84 -7.73 45.70
CA ALA A 155 -7.78 -6.82 46.85
C ALA A 155 -6.87 -5.62 46.58
N LEU A 156 -5.76 -5.85 45.87
CA LEU A 156 -4.80 -4.81 45.50
C LEU A 156 -5.08 -4.20 44.12
N ASN A 157 -6.00 -4.80 43.35
CA ASN A 157 -6.24 -4.48 41.93
C ASN A 157 -4.91 -4.38 41.15
N SER A 158 -4.04 -5.37 41.36
CA SER A 158 -2.68 -5.41 40.80
C SER A 158 -2.35 -6.80 40.27
N LEU A 159 -1.53 -6.86 39.23
CA LEU A 159 -0.96 -8.11 38.74
C LEU A 159 0.24 -8.50 39.62
N THR A 160 0.21 -9.71 40.18
CA THR A 160 1.29 -10.29 40.99
C THR A 160 1.97 -11.41 40.20
N PHE A 161 3.29 -11.52 40.36
CA PHE A 161 4.09 -12.59 39.74
C PHE A 161 4.45 -13.63 40.78
N ASP A 162 4.25 -14.91 40.45
CA ASP A 162 4.43 -16.03 41.36
C ASP A 162 5.80 -16.69 41.18
N SER A 163 5.92 -17.55 40.16
CA SER A 163 7.08 -18.37 39.88
C SER A 163 7.61 -18.11 38.48
N ILE A 164 8.94 -18.21 38.36
CA ILE A 164 9.68 -18.12 37.10
C ILE A 164 10.32 -19.48 36.87
N HIS A 165 10.00 -20.11 35.74
CA HIS A 165 10.53 -21.42 35.37
C HIS A 165 11.26 -21.34 34.03
N SER A 166 12.40 -21.99 33.93
CA SER A 166 13.16 -22.04 32.68
C SER A 166 14.06 -23.29 32.66
N PRO A 167 14.10 -24.06 31.56
CA PRO A 167 15.03 -25.18 31.42
C PRO A 167 16.46 -24.69 31.12
N SER A 168 16.58 -23.54 30.45
CA SER A 168 17.82 -22.87 30.03
C SER A 168 17.46 -21.45 29.55
N ARG A 169 18.43 -20.53 29.55
CA ARG A 169 18.20 -19.10 29.26
C ARG A 169 18.79 -18.60 27.93
N PRO A 170 18.50 -19.21 26.77
CA PRO A 170 18.90 -18.66 25.49
C PRO A 170 18.11 -17.38 25.19
N ILE A 171 18.69 -16.53 24.36
CA ILE A 171 17.99 -15.35 23.82
C ILE A 171 17.06 -15.80 22.71
N LEU A 172 15.79 -15.43 22.83
CA LEU A 172 14.74 -15.73 21.86
C LEU A 172 14.48 -14.54 20.93
N TYR A 173 14.12 -14.84 19.68
CA TYR A 173 13.46 -13.89 18.77
C TYR A 173 12.02 -14.27 18.50
N SER A 174 11.60 -15.48 18.90
CA SER A 174 10.21 -15.92 18.82
C SER A 174 9.90 -16.94 19.90
N GLY A 175 8.63 -17.00 20.27
CA GLY A 175 8.14 -17.97 21.23
C GLY A 175 6.65 -18.17 21.06
N ASN A 176 6.20 -19.40 21.23
CA ASN A 176 4.79 -19.74 21.25
C ASN A 176 4.56 -20.84 22.29
N PHE A 177 3.45 -20.76 23.02
CA PHE A 177 3.12 -21.83 23.96
C PHE A 177 1.63 -22.17 23.95
N PHE A 178 1.32 -23.37 24.45
CA PHE A 178 -0.04 -23.88 24.56
C PHE A 178 -0.27 -24.59 25.90
N TRP A 179 -1.48 -24.51 26.43
CA TRP A 179 -1.91 -25.24 27.63
C TRP A 179 -2.23 -26.69 27.30
N VAL A 180 -1.38 -27.63 27.74
CA VAL A 180 -1.63 -29.07 27.54
C VAL A 180 -2.58 -29.62 28.60
N SER A 181 -2.50 -29.09 29.82
CA SER A 181 -3.40 -29.40 30.93
C SER A 181 -3.43 -28.24 31.92
N ASN A 182 -4.24 -28.34 32.97
CA ASN A 182 -4.32 -27.32 34.03
C ASN A 182 -2.97 -27.02 34.68
N GLU A 183 -2.04 -27.98 34.71
CA GLU A 183 -0.74 -27.83 35.36
C GLU A 183 0.43 -27.97 34.39
N CYS A 184 0.20 -27.91 33.08
CA CYS A 184 1.27 -28.11 32.09
C CYS A 184 1.10 -27.23 30.87
N VAL A 185 2.14 -26.46 30.55
CA VAL A 185 2.27 -25.73 29.29
C VAL A 185 3.37 -26.33 28.43
N LEU A 186 3.16 -26.38 27.11
CA LEU A 186 4.13 -26.79 26.11
C LEU A 186 4.63 -25.53 25.40
N VAL A 187 5.94 -25.32 25.42
CA VAL A 187 6.62 -24.15 24.88
C VAL A 187 7.43 -24.56 23.66
N ALA A 188 7.32 -23.78 22.58
CA ALA A 188 8.25 -23.76 21.47
C ALA A 188 8.99 -22.41 21.50
N ALA A 189 10.31 -22.47 21.61
CA ALA A 189 11.17 -21.30 21.76
C ALA A 189 12.16 -21.24 20.59
N GLY A 190 12.04 -20.18 19.77
CA GLY A 190 12.90 -19.91 18.62
C GLY A 190 14.06 -19.01 19.03
N THR A 191 15.27 -19.54 18.97
CA THR A 191 16.47 -18.84 19.42
C THR A 191 17.06 -17.93 18.33
N VAL A 192 17.90 -16.98 18.75
CA VAL A 192 18.74 -16.18 17.84
C VAL A 192 19.79 -17.00 17.10
N PHE A 193 20.05 -18.23 17.52
CA PHE A 193 21.12 -19.10 17.00
C PHE A 193 20.63 -20.12 15.96
N GLY A 194 19.36 -20.07 15.56
CA GLY A 194 18.78 -21.00 14.57
C GLY A 194 18.32 -22.34 15.16
N GLU A 195 18.33 -22.46 16.49
CA GLU A 195 17.84 -23.61 17.23
C GLU A 195 16.39 -23.38 17.68
N ILE A 196 15.58 -24.43 17.70
CA ILE A 196 14.22 -24.40 18.24
C ILE A 196 14.11 -25.39 19.39
N LEU A 197 13.76 -24.90 20.58
CA LEU A 197 13.60 -25.71 21.78
C LEU A 197 12.11 -25.98 22.01
N VAL A 198 11.76 -27.25 22.19
CA VAL A 198 10.40 -27.66 22.55
C VAL A 198 10.44 -28.31 23.92
N TRP A 199 9.72 -27.75 24.90
CA TRP A 199 9.80 -28.16 26.29
C TRP A 199 8.48 -27.98 27.04
N LYS A 200 8.27 -28.76 28.09
CA LYS A 200 7.09 -28.66 28.97
C LYS A 200 7.46 -27.96 30.27
N CYS A 201 6.60 -27.06 30.72
CA CYS A 201 6.66 -26.48 32.06
C CYS A 201 5.50 -27.03 32.90
N TYR A 202 5.82 -27.60 34.06
CA TYR A 202 4.83 -28.10 35.02
C TYR A 202 4.59 -27.04 36.09
N LEU A 203 3.39 -26.45 36.06
CA LEU A 203 2.96 -25.40 36.98
C LEU A 203 2.59 -26.02 38.33
N GLY A 204 2.95 -25.35 39.44
CA GLY A 204 2.57 -25.78 40.79
C GLY A 204 3.24 -27.06 41.32
N ALA A 205 4.26 -27.62 40.65
CA ALA A 205 4.99 -28.77 41.16
C ALA A 205 5.87 -28.40 42.39
N PRO A 206 5.97 -29.27 43.43
CA PRO A 206 6.83 -29.02 44.59
C PRO A 206 8.30 -28.86 44.15
N GLU A 207 9.07 -28.00 44.81
CA GLU A 207 10.49 -27.70 44.49
C GLU A 207 11.40 -28.95 44.35
N GLU A 208 10.99 -30.10 44.89
CA GLU A 208 11.71 -31.38 44.80
C GLU A 208 11.53 -32.12 43.45
N ARG A 209 10.59 -31.71 42.59
CA ARG A 209 10.41 -32.26 41.22
C ARG A 209 10.97 -31.30 40.18
N GLN A 210 11.49 -31.85 39.08
CA GLN A 210 11.88 -31.05 37.91
C GLN A 210 10.65 -30.36 37.31
N ASN A 211 10.59 -29.02 37.40
CA ASN A 211 9.47 -28.21 36.93
C ASN A 211 9.48 -27.99 35.39
N SER A 212 10.52 -28.46 34.70
CA SER A 212 10.65 -28.29 33.24
C SER A 212 11.27 -29.51 32.59
N GLU A 213 10.73 -29.94 31.44
CA GLU A 213 11.18 -31.10 30.66
C GLU A 213 11.46 -30.69 29.20
N VAL A 214 12.72 -30.75 28.76
CA VAL A 214 13.07 -30.49 27.35
C VAL A 214 12.79 -31.74 26.50
N LEU A 215 11.82 -31.62 25.59
CA LEU A 215 11.41 -32.69 24.70
C LEU A 215 12.35 -32.79 23.50
N PHE A 216 12.51 -31.67 22.77
CA PHE A 216 13.23 -31.63 21.50
C PHE A 216 14.11 -30.38 21.37
N VAL A 217 15.23 -30.54 20.68
CA VAL A 217 16.09 -29.45 20.19
C VAL A 217 16.21 -29.64 18.68
N PHE A 218 15.57 -28.76 17.90
CA PHE A 218 15.66 -28.80 16.44
C PHE A 218 16.76 -27.86 15.95
N ILE A 219 17.61 -28.40 15.09
CA ILE A 219 18.70 -27.68 14.43
C ILE A 219 18.47 -27.86 12.93
N GLY A 220 18.54 -26.77 12.18
CA GLY A 220 18.43 -26.86 10.72
C GLY A 220 18.30 -25.53 9.99
N HIS A 221 17.73 -24.51 10.63
CA HIS A 221 17.75 -23.15 10.10
C HIS A 221 19.18 -22.58 10.11
N GLU A 222 19.48 -21.72 9.14
CA GLU A 222 20.83 -21.13 8.97
C GLU A 222 20.97 -19.75 9.62
N GLY A 223 19.89 -19.21 10.18
CA GLY A 223 19.94 -17.99 10.97
C GLY A 223 18.80 -17.91 11.98
N SER A 224 18.45 -16.69 12.40
CA SER A 224 17.62 -16.48 13.59
C SER A 224 16.19 -16.95 13.36
N ILE A 225 15.54 -17.51 14.40
CA ILE A 225 14.16 -17.97 14.31
C ILE A 225 13.21 -16.83 14.67
N PHE A 226 12.49 -16.29 13.68
CA PHE A 226 11.58 -15.15 13.87
C PHE A 226 10.14 -15.55 14.13
N GLY A 227 9.73 -16.77 13.78
CA GLY A 227 8.38 -17.26 14.03
C GLY A 227 8.35 -18.75 14.32
N VAL A 228 7.53 -19.13 15.29
CA VAL A 228 7.22 -20.51 15.65
C VAL A 228 5.75 -20.62 16.00
N HIS A 229 5.09 -21.70 15.57
CA HIS A 229 3.69 -21.94 15.91
C HIS A 229 3.38 -23.43 16.05
N ILE A 230 2.84 -23.81 17.20
CA ILE A 230 2.41 -25.18 17.50
C ILE A 230 1.01 -25.39 16.92
N SER A 231 0.80 -26.48 16.18
CA SER A 231 -0.54 -26.82 15.67
C SER A 231 -1.48 -27.25 16.80
N PRO A 232 -2.80 -27.05 16.65
CA PRO A 232 -3.78 -27.82 17.40
C PRO A 232 -3.54 -29.34 17.28
N GLU A 233 -4.15 -30.15 18.14
CA GLU A 233 -4.10 -31.61 17.98
C GLU A 233 -4.87 -32.02 16.72
N ILE A 234 -4.17 -32.66 15.80
CA ILE A 234 -4.72 -33.10 14.54
C ILE A 234 -5.02 -34.58 14.66
N ARG A 235 -6.28 -34.97 14.46
CA ARG A 235 -6.66 -36.40 14.42
C ARG A 235 -6.50 -36.91 13.00
N THR A 236 -5.71 -37.96 12.81
CA THR A 236 -5.55 -38.61 11.50
C THR A 236 -6.78 -39.46 11.17
N SER A 237 -6.91 -39.85 9.90
CA SER A 237 -7.96 -40.78 9.44
C SER A 237 -7.89 -42.16 10.12
N THR A 238 -6.73 -42.52 10.69
CA THR A 238 -6.49 -43.75 11.47
C THR A 238 -6.84 -43.62 12.96
N GLY A 239 -7.22 -42.41 13.43
CA GLY A 239 -7.57 -42.13 14.82
C GLY A 239 -6.36 -41.80 15.72
N GLU A 240 -5.16 -41.69 15.15
CA GLU A 240 -3.95 -41.26 15.87
C GLU A 240 -3.94 -39.73 16.04
N THR A 241 -3.36 -39.24 17.14
CA THR A 241 -3.14 -37.81 17.36
C THR A 241 -1.78 -37.40 16.81
N LEU A 242 -1.76 -36.34 16.02
CA LEU A 242 -0.58 -35.73 15.44
C LEU A 242 -0.48 -34.29 15.94
N ARG A 243 0.72 -33.85 16.32
CA ARG A 243 1.01 -32.45 16.61
C ARG A 243 2.24 -32.00 15.83
N LEU A 244 2.12 -30.86 15.17
CA LEU A 244 3.14 -30.28 14.31
C LEU A 244 3.62 -28.94 14.87
N LEU A 245 4.81 -28.54 14.46
CA LEU A 245 5.39 -27.24 14.72
C LEU A 245 5.81 -26.64 13.39
N ALA A 246 5.41 -25.40 13.12
CA ALA A 246 5.94 -24.62 12.00
C ALA A 246 6.98 -23.63 12.52
N SER A 247 8.02 -23.39 11.75
CA SER A 247 9.04 -22.38 12.04
C SER A 247 9.46 -21.61 10.81
N CYS A 248 9.86 -20.35 11.00
CA CYS A 248 10.42 -19.51 9.94
C CYS A 248 11.60 -18.67 10.44
N SER A 249 12.49 -18.30 9.51
CA SER A 249 13.78 -17.68 9.83
C SER A 249 14.16 -16.56 8.84
N ASP A 250 15.21 -15.81 9.19
CA ASP A 250 15.89 -14.86 8.31
C ASP A 250 16.54 -15.50 7.08
N ASP A 251 16.79 -16.82 7.14
CA ASP A 251 17.20 -17.65 6.00
C ASP A 251 16.11 -17.79 4.91
N ARG A 252 14.93 -17.20 5.15
CA ARG A 252 13.76 -17.12 4.25
C ARG A 252 13.06 -18.47 4.03
N THR A 253 13.38 -19.48 4.84
CA THR A 253 12.76 -20.80 4.77
C THR A 253 11.63 -20.96 5.78
N ILE A 254 10.65 -21.79 5.41
CA ILE A 254 9.60 -22.30 6.31
C ILE A 254 9.85 -23.79 6.48
N ARG A 255 9.83 -24.25 7.73
CA ARG A 255 9.99 -25.67 8.07
C ARG A 255 8.84 -26.17 8.92
N VAL A 256 8.47 -27.43 8.71
CA VAL A 256 7.44 -28.11 9.49
C VAL A 256 8.05 -29.33 10.17
N TRP A 257 7.83 -29.46 11.47
CA TRP A 257 8.42 -30.48 12.34
C TRP A 257 7.31 -31.32 12.99
N ASN A 258 7.57 -32.62 13.16
CA ASN A 258 6.70 -33.48 13.96
C ASN A 258 7.10 -33.42 15.44
N ILE A 259 6.18 -33.02 16.31
CA ILE A 259 6.38 -32.93 17.77
C ILE A 259 5.45 -33.87 18.55
N THR A 260 4.94 -34.90 17.89
CA THR A 260 4.06 -35.90 18.51
C THR A 260 4.83 -36.78 19.49
N GLU A 261 4.33 -36.88 20.72
CA GLU A 261 4.89 -37.73 21.76
C GLU A 261 4.37 -39.18 21.63
N ARG A 262 5.26 -40.17 21.53
CA ARG A 262 4.89 -41.60 21.51
C ARG A 262 5.21 -42.23 22.87
N GLY A 263 4.23 -42.89 23.48
CA GLY A 263 4.27 -43.32 24.89
C GLY A 263 5.38 -44.31 25.30
N GLU A 264 6.13 -44.90 24.37
CA GLU A 264 7.15 -45.92 24.66
C GLU A 264 8.54 -45.38 25.04
N GLU A 265 8.84 -44.09 24.86
CA GLU A 265 10.15 -43.51 25.23
C GLU A 265 10.30 -43.23 26.76
N SER A 266 9.24 -43.48 27.54
CA SER A 266 9.12 -43.10 28.95
C SER A 266 9.84 -44.01 29.96
N GLY A 267 10.41 -45.15 29.51
CA GLY A 267 10.97 -46.19 30.40
C GLY A 267 12.48 -46.20 30.62
N PHE A 268 13.30 -45.78 29.64
CA PHE A 268 14.76 -45.99 29.68
C PHE A 268 15.64 -44.72 29.76
N GLN A 269 15.06 -43.52 29.63
CA GLN A 269 15.83 -42.26 29.59
C GLN A 269 15.79 -41.40 30.88
N LYS A 270 15.07 -41.84 31.91
CA LYS A 270 14.81 -41.05 33.14
C LYS A 270 16.01 -40.75 34.05
N GLN A 271 17.22 -41.27 33.79
CA GLN A 271 18.36 -41.05 34.69
C GLN A 271 19.61 -40.37 34.11
N ASN A 272 19.78 -40.23 32.79
CA ASN A 272 21.00 -39.63 32.20
C ASN A 272 20.80 -38.69 30.98
N GLY A 273 19.55 -38.43 30.53
CA GLY A 273 19.29 -37.69 29.29
C GLY A 273 19.12 -36.18 29.42
N TYR A 274 18.73 -35.68 30.60
CA TYR A 274 18.35 -34.27 30.81
C TYR A 274 19.55 -33.31 30.66
N GLY A 275 20.68 -33.64 31.28
CA GLY A 275 21.91 -32.82 31.20
C GLY A 275 22.53 -32.80 29.81
N SER A 276 22.40 -33.87 29.03
CA SER A 276 22.93 -33.97 27.66
C SER A 276 22.14 -33.12 26.65
N ARG A 277 20.81 -32.99 26.81
CA ARG A 277 19.98 -32.22 25.86
C ARG A 277 20.02 -30.72 26.12
N ILE A 278 20.23 -30.30 27.37
CA ILE A 278 20.43 -28.88 27.71
C ILE A 278 21.81 -28.40 27.23
N SER A 279 22.85 -29.25 27.32
CA SER A 279 24.18 -28.91 26.78
C SER A 279 24.22 -28.77 25.25
N ASP A 280 23.21 -29.28 24.55
CA ASP A 280 23.08 -29.15 23.09
C ASP A 280 22.50 -27.79 22.68
N ALA A 281 21.84 -27.06 23.58
CA ALA A 281 21.23 -25.75 23.30
C ALA A 281 22.20 -24.61 23.65
N ARG A 282 22.45 -23.69 22.71
CA ARG A 282 23.39 -22.59 22.92
C ARG A 282 22.78 -21.49 23.78
N GLU A 283 23.33 -21.30 24.99
CA GLU A 283 22.93 -20.18 25.87
C GLU A 283 23.60 -18.85 25.50
N THR A 284 24.79 -18.90 24.89
CA THR A 284 25.56 -17.70 24.49
C THR A 284 26.21 -17.89 23.12
N GLY A 285 26.50 -16.78 22.44
CA GLY A 285 27.18 -16.77 21.14
C GLY A 285 28.64 -17.26 21.15
N PHE A 286 29.18 -17.63 22.34
CA PHE A 286 30.56 -18.08 22.52
C PHE A 286 30.68 -19.60 22.75
N GLY A 287 29.58 -20.37 22.66
CA GLY A 287 29.64 -21.83 22.74
C GLY A 287 30.41 -22.42 21.54
N ASN A 288 31.31 -23.37 21.78
CA ASN A 288 31.95 -24.14 20.70
C ASN A 288 30.85 -24.76 19.83
N ASN A 289 31.00 -24.72 18.50
CA ASN A 289 30.28 -25.64 17.61
C ASN A 289 30.73 -27.04 18.04
N VAL A 290 30.06 -27.67 19.00
CA VAL A 290 30.24 -29.09 19.20
C VAL A 290 29.88 -29.70 17.85
N GLU A 291 30.82 -30.38 17.21
CA GLU A 291 30.50 -31.32 16.14
C GLU A 291 29.59 -32.37 16.76
N VAL A 292 28.29 -32.06 16.82
CA VAL A 292 27.30 -32.91 17.42
C VAL A 292 27.19 -34.10 16.48
N THR A 293 27.75 -35.23 16.92
CA THR A 293 27.54 -36.57 16.37
C THR A 293 26.08 -37.04 16.47
N ALA A 294 25.11 -36.13 16.64
CA ALA A 294 23.66 -36.36 16.63
C ALA A 294 22.99 -35.90 15.32
N HIS A 295 23.73 -35.93 14.20
CA HIS A 295 23.22 -35.60 12.86
C HIS A 295 22.08 -36.51 12.35
N ASP A 296 21.68 -37.54 13.10
CA ASP A 296 20.78 -38.61 12.63
C ASP A 296 19.38 -38.65 13.29
N LYS A 297 19.04 -37.79 14.28
CA LYS A 297 17.71 -37.86 14.96
C LYS A 297 16.86 -36.58 14.97
N SER A 298 17.46 -35.39 14.85
CA SER A 298 16.72 -34.13 14.78
C SER A 298 16.26 -33.81 13.36
N SER A 299 17.08 -34.15 12.35
CA SER A 299 16.74 -34.02 10.91
C SER A 299 15.58 -34.91 10.50
N THR A 300 15.48 -36.12 11.08
CA THR A 300 14.43 -37.11 10.76
C THR A 300 13.01 -36.68 11.16
N ARG A 301 12.85 -35.59 11.92
CA ARG A 301 11.54 -35.04 12.30
C ARG A 301 11.12 -33.81 11.50
N CYS A 302 12.00 -33.27 10.66
CA CYS A 302 11.65 -32.23 9.71
C CYS A 302 10.86 -32.86 8.56
N LEU A 303 9.56 -32.59 8.51
CA LEU A 303 8.63 -33.17 7.53
C LEU A 303 8.70 -32.46 6.17
N ALA A 304 8.85 -31.14 6.18
CA ALA A 304 8.91 -30.32 4.98
C ALA A 304 9.77 -29.07 5.21
N SER A 305 10.45 -28.61 4.16
CA SER A 305 11.21 -27.37 4.13
C SER A 305 11.05 -26.70 2.76
N VAL A 306 10.75 -25.40 2.74
CA VAL A 306 10.57 -24.65 1.50
C VAL A 306 11.16 -23.24 1.61
N MET A 307 11.65 -22.70 0.50
CA MET A 307 11.96 -21.28 0.38
C MET A 307 10.64 -20.50 0.29
N GLY A 308 10.33 -19.72 1.32
CA GLY A 308 9.01 -19.10 1.49
C GLY A 308 8.90 -17.73 0.82
N HIS A 309 9.60 -16.75 1.37
CA HIS A 309 9.48 -15.34 1.00
C HIS A 309 10.73 -14.83 0.28
N ALA A 310 10.62 -13.66 -0.36
CA ALA A 310 11.77 -13.01 -0.99
C ALA A 310 12.74 -12.42 0.04
N SER A 311 12.27 -12.17 1.26
CA SER A 311 12.98 -11.57 2.39
C SER A 311 12.67 -12.33 3.69
N ARG A 312 13.05 -11.77 4.85
CA ARG A 312 12.83 -12.38 6.17
C ARG A 312 11.35 -12.66 6.41
N ILE A 313 11.06 -13.75 7.11
CA ILE A 313 9.69 -14.14 7.48
C ILE A 313 9.50 -13.84 8.96
N TRP A 314 8.51 -13.01 9.29
CA TRP A 314 8.26 -12.58 10.67
C TRP A 314 7.44 -13.59 11.44
N GLN A 315 6.50 -14.28 10.78
CA GLN A 315 5.65 -15.23 11.48
C GLN A 315 5.06 -16.28 10.55
N VAL A 316 4.71 -17.43 11.13
CA VAL A 316 4.03 -18.54 10.48
C VAL A 316 2.93 -19.07 11.41
N GLU A 317 1.75 -19.39 10.88
CA GLU A 317 0.60 -19.87 11.67
C GLU A 317 -0.15 -20.99 10.93
N PHE A 318 -0.53 -22.04 11.66
CA PHE A 318 -1.44 -23.08 11.15
C PHE A 318 -2.88 -22.58 11.21
N ALA A 319 -3.70 -22.87 10.20
CA ALA A 319 -5.11 -22.50 10.30
C ALA A 319 -5.83 -23.29 11.41
N GLN A 320 -6.72 -22.61 12.14
CA GLN A 320 -7.48 -23.17 13.24
C GLN A 320 -8.55 -24.16 12.74
N ASP A 321 -9.01 -25.08 13.60
CA ASP A 321 -10.12 -26.02 13.34
C ASP A 321 -9.99 -26.93 12.10
N GLN A 322 -8.76 -27.34 11.77
CA GLN A 322 -8.53 -28.29 10.68
C GLN A 322 -8.84 -29.73 11.11
N GLN A 323 -9.95 -30.29 10.61
CA GLN A 323 -10.22 -31.72 10.68
C GLN A 323 -9.73 -32.42 9.41
N LEU A 324 -8.79 -33.36 9.55
CA LEU A 324 -8.40 -34.24 8.45
C LEU A 324 -9.56 -35.20 8.15
N CYS A 325 -10.21 -35.01 7.00
CA CYS A 325 -11.22 -35.94 6.49
C CYS A 325 -10.58 -37.09 5.72
N GLN A 326 -11.29 -38.23 5.57
CA GLN A 326 -10.83 -39.39 4.77
C GLN A 326 -10.50 -39.06 3.30
N THR A 327 -10.88 -37.87 2.82
CA THR A 327 -10.73 -37.40 1.44
C THR A 327 -9.71 -36.28 1.23
N SER A 328 -9.16 -35.65 2.29
CA SER A 328 -8.20 -34.55 2.16
C SER A 328 -7.16 -34.53 3.30
N ASN A 329 -5.92 -34.90 2.99
CA ASN A 329 -4.77 -34.84 3.91
C ASN A 329 -4.03 -33.49 3.84
N ILE A 330 -4.78 -32.39 3.65
CA ILE A 330 -4.19 -31.06 3.43
C ILE A 330 -4.37 -30.23 4.70
N ILE A 331 -3.26 -29.68 5.18
CA ILE A 331 -3.20 -28.74 6.29
C ILE A 331 -2.82 -27.38 5.70
N GLU A 332 -3.64 -26.37 5.95
CA GLU A 332 -3.35 -25.01 5.51
C GLU A 332 -2.44 -24.29 6.51
N LEU A 333 -1.45 -23.58 5.97
CA LEU A 333 -0.46 -22.82 6.72
C LEU A 333 -0.32 -21.43 6.09
N TYR A 334 -0.12 -20.41 6.92
CA TYR A 334 0.05 -19.03 6.50
C TYR A 334 1.39 -18.47 6.98
N SER A 335 2.00 -17.60 6.18
CA SER A 335 3.25 -16.92 6.55
C SER A 335 3.22 -15.44 6.18
N PHE A 336 3.93 -14.62 6.96
CA PHE A 336 3.91 -13.16 6.89
C PHE A 336 5.34 -12.61 6.82
N GLY A 337 5.64 -11.83 5.79
CA GLY A 337 7.02 -11.46 5.44
C GLY A 337 7.40 -9.99 5.62
N GLU A 338 8.71 -9.74 5.63
CA GLU A 338 9.29 -8.40 5.44
C GLU A 338 9.00 -7.84 4.04
N ASP A 339 8.77 -8.70 3.05
CA ASP A 339 8.42 -8.32 1.67
C ASP A 339 7.00 -7.76 1.51
N ALA A 340 6.33 -7.44 2.63
CA ALA A 340 4.97 -6.93 2.68
C ALA A 340 3.94 -7.90 2.06
N THR A 341 4.26 -9.21 2.02
CA THR A 341 3.35 -10.25 1.54
C THR A 341 2.91 -11.22 2.61
N SER A 342 1.68 -11.70 2.45
CA SER A 342 1.13 -12.85 3.18
C SER A 342 0.99 -14.00 2.20
N GLN A 343 1.44 -15.19 2.58
CA GLN A 343 1.39 -16.37 1.70
C GLN A 343 0.59 -17.50 2.33
N LYS A 344 -0.20 -18.18 1.50
CA LYS A 344 -0.95 -19.39 1.86
C LYS A 344 -0.25 -20.61 1.30
N TRP A 345 -0.12 -21.64 2.13
CA TRP A 345 0.56 -22.90 1.82
C TRP A 345 -0.34 -24.09 2.16
N ASN A 346 -0.20 -25.15 1.38
CA ASN A 346 -0.85 -26.44 1.61
C ASN A 346 0.20 -27.49 1.93
N LEU A 347 0.17 -28.00 3.15
CA LEU A 347 0.95 -29.15 3.59
C LEU A 347 0.15 -30.43 3.30
N SER A 348 0.61 -31.21 2.34
CA SER A 348 0.04 -32.52 2.03
C SER A 348 0.77 -33.61 2.80
N LEU A 349 0.06 -34.38 3.62
CA LEU A 349 0.60 -35.51 4.37
C LEU A 349 0.32 -36.84 3.64
N ASP A 350 1.36 -37.63 3.34
CA ASP A 350 1.18 -38.99 2.87
C ASP A 350 1.04 -39.96 4.06
N LEU A 351 -0.20 -40.30 4.37
CA LEU A 351 -0.56 -41.21 5.46
C LEU A 351 -0.68 -42.69 5.00
N THR A 352 -0.36 -43.00 3.74
CA THR A 352 -0.63 -44.32 3.14
C THR A 352 0.48 -45.36 3.37
N SER A 353 1.62 -44.97 3.95
CA SER A 353 2.79 -45.84 4.14
C SER A 353 2.81 -46.65 5.46
N SER A 354 1.86 -46.46 6.38
CA SER A 354 1.74 -47.24 7.62
C SER A 354 0.91 -48.52 7.43
N GLY A 355 1.47 -49.49 6.71
CA GLY A 355 0.95 -50.87 6.65
C GLY A 355 1.23 -51.62 7.95
N LEU A 356 0.25 -51.68 8.87
CA LEU A 356 0.27 -52.61 10.00
C LEU A 356 -0.04 -54.04 9.51
N ASN A 357 1.01 -54.81 9.26
CA ASN A 357 1.01 -56.27 9.39
C ASN A 357 2.44 -56.75 9.60
N GLY A 358 2.89 -56.83 10.86
CA GLY A 358 4.15 -57.48 11.20
C GLY A 358 4.91 -56.79 12.33
N LEU A 359 5.13 -57.55 13.40
CA LEU A 359 5.96 -57.23 14.55
C LEU A 359 7.39 -56.86 14.11
N GLY A 360 7.77 -55.58 14.17
CA GLY A 360 9.15 -55.13 13.94
C GLY A 360 9.27 -53.64 13.59
N THR A 361 9.85 -52.85 14.50
CA THR A 361 10.49 -51.52 14.29
C THR A 361 10.12 -50.77 13.00
N CYS A 362 9.01 -50.03 13.01
CA CYS A 362 8.60 -49.20 11.87
C CYS A 362 9.07 -47.73 12.04
N SER A 363 10.24 -47.42 11.49
CA SER A 363 10.72 -46.06 11.18
C SER A 363 10.14 -45.58 9.83
N GLY A 364 8.81 -45.58 9.68
CA GLY A 364 8.17 -45.06 8.47
C GLY A 364 8.18 -43.54 8.48
N GLU A 365 9.03 -42.92 7.64
CA GLU A 365 9.03 -41.48 7.40
C GLU A 365 7.67 -41.07 6.79
N VAL A 366 6.94 -40.19 7.48
CA VAL A 366 5.76 -39.52 6.92
C VAL A 366 6.28 -38.50 5.92
N ALA A 367 6.21 -38.82 4.63
CA ALA A 367 6.55 -37.86 3.59
C ALA A 367 5.50 -36.74 3.57
N ALA A 368 5.96 -35.50 3.70
CA ALA A 368 5.11 -34.31 3.62
C ALA A 368 5.64 -33.36 2.55
N ASN A 369 4.73 -32.71 1.83
CA ASN A 369 5.09 -31.70 0.84
C ASN A 369 4.35 -30.40 1.13
N LEU A 370 5.11 -29.31 1.29
CA LEU A 370 4.58 -27.97 1.51
C LEU A 370 4.55 -27.22 0.17
N THR A 371 3.35 -26.95 -0.32
CA THR A 371 3.12 -26.34 -1.64
C THR A 371 2.53 -24.94 -1.51
N HIS A 372 3.08 -23.98 -2.26
CA HIS A 372 2.55 -22.62 -2.33
C HIS A 372 1.18 -22.60 -3.03
N GLN A 373 0.21 -21.86 -2.48
CA GLN A 373 -1.12 -21.69 -3.08
C GLN A 373 -1.38 -20.27 -3.57
N SER A 374 -1.17 -19.26 -2.74
CA SER A 374 -1.47 -17.87 -3.08
C SER A 374 -0.59 -16.88 -2.32
N THR A 375 -0.37 -15.72 -2.91
CA THR A 375 0.35 -14.58 -2.30
C THR A 375 -0.57 -13.37 -2.31
N PHE A 376 -0.66 -12.68 -1.18
CA PHE A 376 -1.43 -11.46 -0.98
C PHE A 376 -0.46 -10.32 -0.67
N SER A 377 -0.52 -9.23 -1.45
CA SER A 377 0.40 -8.08 -1.35
C SER A 377 -0.37 -6.82 -0.96
N ASN A 378 -0.94 -6.81 0.24
CA ASN A 378 -1.87 -5.75 0.65
C ASN A 378 -1.21 -4.54 1.30
N HIS A 379 0.07 -4.60 1.67
CA HIS A 379 0.80 -3.54 2.38
C HIS A 379 1.83 -2.85 1.49
N ASN A 380 2.17 -1.60 1.82
CA ASN A 380 3.22 -0.83 1.15
C ASN A 380 4.58 -0.99 1.86
N GLY A 381 5.67 -0.87 1.11
CA GLY A 381 7.02 -0.83 1.68
C GLY A 381 7.50 -2.18 2.19
N LYS A 382 7.68 -2.30 3.52
CA LYS A 382 8.19 -3.52 4.17
C LYS A 382 7.38 -3.85 5.42
N HIS A 383 7.51 -5.10 5.86
CA HIS A 383 7.04 -5.66 7.13
C HIS A 383 5.51 -5.77 7.29
N ILE A 384 5.06 -7.00 7.48
CA ILE A 384 3.81 -7.32 8.17
C ILE A 384 4.18 -7.68 9.61
N TRP A 385 3.79 -6.84 10.56
CA TRP A 385 4.17 -6.99 11.98
C TRP A 385 3.19 -7.82 12.78
N SER A 386 1.91 -7.78 12.39
CA SER A 386 0.85 -8.46 13.12
C SER A 386 -0.13 -9.14 12.18
N HIS A 387 -0.77 -10.17 12.72
CA HIS A 387 -1.80 -10.94 12.04
C HIS A 387 -2.78 -11.47 13.08
N ALA A 388 -4.00 -11.76 12.66
CA ALA A 388 -4.99 -12.48 13.45
C ALA A 388 -5.77 -13.40 12.53
N MET A 389 -6.20 -14.54 13.05
CA MET A 389 -7.02 -15.50 12.31
C MET A 389 -8.27 -15.86 13.10
N ALA A 390 -9.41 -15.90 12.42
CA ALA A 390 -10.65 -16.45 12.93
C ALA A 390 -11.18 -17.50 11.92
N SER A 391 -11.73 -18.60 12.44
CA SER A 391 -12.45 -19.57 11.62
C SER A 391 -13.96 -19.42 11.81
N ARG A 392 -14.73 -19.56 10.73
CA ARG A 392 -16.19 -19.66 10.76
C ARG A 392 -16.64 -20.63 9.69
N ASN A 393 -17.29 -21.74 10.08
CA ASN A 393 -17.84 -22.75 9.17
C ASN A 393 -16.82 -23.36 8.18
N GLY A 394 -15.54 -23.49 8.58
CA GLY A 394 -14.47 -24.02 7.73
C GLY A 394 -13.81 -23.00 6.81
N ASP A 395 -14.30 -21.76 6.80
CA ASP A 395 -13.64 -20.63 6.16
C ASP A 395 -12.74 -19.88 7.16
N HIS A 396 -11.66 -19.30 6.66
CA HIS A 396 -10.71 -18.53 7.46
C HIS A 396 -10.74 -17.05 7.06
N LEU A 397 -10.96 -16.19 8.05
CA LEU A 397 -10.79 -14.75 7.94
C LEU A 397 -9.46 -14.36 8.60
N ILE A 398 -8.61 -13.68 7.85
CA ILE A 398 -7.27 -13.28 8.30
C ILE A 398 -7.19 -11.76 8.26
N ALA A 399 -6.73 -11.17 9.35
CA ALA A 399 -6.37 -9.76 9.39
C ALA A 399 -4.85 -9.63 9.39
N THR A 400 -4.30 -8.64 8.67
CA THR A 400 -2.86 -8.33 8.66
C THR A 400 -2.61 -6.85 8.93
N GLY A 401 -1.60 -6.57 9.73
CA GLY A 401 -1.18 -5.23 10.14
C GLY A 401 0.26 -4.96 9.71
N GLY A 402 0.47 -3.89 8.93
CA GLY A 402 1.76 -3.57 8.32
C GLY A 402 2.51 -2.43 9.02
N ALA A 403 3.78 -2.24 8.64
CA ALA A 403 4.55 -1.04 9.02
C ALA A 403 3.96 0.26 8.44
N ASP A 404 3.22 0.14 7.34
CA ASP A 404 2.49 1.24 6.72
C ASP A 404 1.25 1.69 7.52
N GLY A 405 0.96 1.05 8.64
CA GLY A 405 -0.22 1.31 9.47
C GLY A 405 -1.54 0.89 8.83
N LYS A 406 -1.49 0.15 7.71
CA LYS A 406 -2.67 -0.42 7.06
C LYS A 406 -3.15 -1.66 7.82
N ILE A 407 -4.46 -1.88 7.83
CA ILE A 407 -5.06 -3.15 8.21
C ILE A 407 -5.82 -3.71 7.00
N ALA A 408 -5.47 -4.92 6.59
CA ALA A 408 -6.14 -5.64 5.52
C ALA A 408 -6.82 -6.91 6.06
N LEU A 409 -7.99 -7.23 5.52
CA LEU A 409 -8.69 -8.49 5.74
C LEU A 409 -8.55 -9.37 4.50
N ILE A 410 -8.39 -10.68 4.67
CA ILE A 410 -8.25 -11.69 3.62
C ILE A 410 -9.18 -12.86 3.96
N GLY A 411 -10.06 -13.26 3.05
CA GLY A 411 -10.97 -14.40 3.25
C GLY A 411 -12.39 -14.18 2.68
N PRO A 412 -13.26 -15.20 2.74
CA PRO A 412 -14.63 -15.14 2.21
C PRO A 412 -15.62 -14.41 3.14
N GLY A 413 -15.30 -14.20 4.42
CA GLY A 413 -16.11 -13.41 5.37
C GLY A 413 -16.10 -11.90 5.14
N ILE A 414 -15.96 -11.45 3.89
CA ILE A 414 -15.89 -10.03 3.48
C ILE A 414 -17.19 -9.61 2.77
N GLU A 415 -18.12 -10.53 2.53
CA GLU A 415 -19.40 -10.28 1.84
C GLU A 415 -20.25 -9.20 2.54
N ASN A 416 -20.39 -8.03 1.91
CA ASN A 416 -21.38 -7.02 2.31
C ASN A 416 -22.78 -7.54 1.94
N SER A 417 -23.38 -8.40 2.76
CA SER A 417 -24.82 -8.64 2.65
C SER A 417 -25.55 -7.41 3.18
N SER A 418 -26.28 -6.71 2.31
CA SER A 418 -27.32 -5.79 2.75
C SER A 418 -28.37 -6.58 3.53
N PRO A 419 -28.74 -6.18 4.74
CA PRO A 419 -29.87 -6.78 5.42
C PRO A 419 -31.13 -6.22 4.76
N ASP A 420 -31.72 -6.97 3.81
CA ASP A 420 -33.16 -6.95 3.47
C ASP A 420 -33.40 -7.64 2.13
N THR A 421 -33.47 -8.97 2.16
CA THR A 421 -34.56 -9.75 1.56
C THR A 421 -34.43 -11.18 2.07
N ALA A 422 -35.32 -11.55 3.00
CA ALA A 422 -35.52 -12.94 3.38
C ALA A 422 -36.10 -13.71 2.17
N ASP A 423 -35.22 -14.21 1.31
CA ASP A 423 -35.57 -15.28 0.38
C ASP A 423 -34.51 -16.39 0.52
N GLU A 424 -34.69 -17.19 1.58
CA GLU A 424 -33.95 -18.43 1.82
C GLU A 424 -34.30 -19.48 0.75
N SER A 425 -33.85 -19.28 -0.49
CA SER A 425 -33.86 -20.35 -1.51
C SER A 425 -32.91 -20.16 -2.70
N VAL A 426 -32.06 -19.12 -2.74
CA VAL A 426 -31.06 -18.97 -3.81
C VAL A 426 -29.74 -19.63 -3.40
N GLY A 427 -29.40 -20.70 -4.09
CA GLY A 427 -28.27 -21.58 -3.79
C GLY A 427 -26.92 -20.88 -3.72
N ARG A 428 -26.13 -21.24 -2.70
CA ARG A 428 -24.69 -21.02 -2.60
C ARG A 428 -23.99 -21.75 -3.77
N THR A 429 -23.85 -21.09 -4.90
CA THR A 429 -23.08 -21.61 -6.04
C THR A 429 -22.66 -20.44 -6.91
N LEU A 430 -21.43 -19.95 -6.72
CA LEU A 430 -20.38 -19.88 -7.76
C LEU A 430 -19.22 -18.90 -7.43
N ASP A 431 -18.69 -18.86 -6.20
CA ASP A 431 -17.43 -18.14 -5.94
C ASP A 431 -16.21 -18.99 -6.36
N LYS A 432 -16.18 -19.43 -7.63
CA LYS A 432 -15.10 -20.24 -8.21
C LYS A 432 -13.91 -19.33 -8.59
N ARG A 433 -13.12 -18.92 -7.59
CA ARG A 433 -11.87 -18.12 -7.73
C ARG A 433 -10.75 -18.77 -8.56
N LYS A 434 -10.93 -20.00 -9.06
CA LYS A 434 -9.96 -20.67 -9.93
C LYS A 434 -10.33 -20.42 -11.38
N ALA A 435 -9.37 -19.89 -12.15
CA ALA A 435 -9.49 -19.83 -13.59
C ALA A 435 -9.79 -21.23 -14.16
N ILE A 436 -10.97 -21.41 -14.74
CA ILE A 436 -11.43 -22.70 -15.25
C ILE A 436 -10.82 -22.90 -16.63
N ALA A 437 -10.11 -24.01 -16.83
CA ALA A 437 -9.56 -24.39 -18.12
C ALA A 437 -10.65 -25.04 -19.00
N TRP A 438 -10.74 -24.57 -20.23
CA TRP A 438 -11.64 -25.09 -21.26
C TRP A 438 -10.82 -25.48 -22.48
N SER A 439 -10.85 -26.77 -22.83
CA SER A 439 -10.39 -27.22 -24.14
C SER A 439 -11.51 -27.04 -25.19
N LEU A 440 -11.14 -27.02 -26.47
CA LEU A 440 -12.13 -27.00 -27.55
C LEU A 440 -13.09 -28.21 -27.46
N ALA A 441 -12.61 -29.36 -26.98
CA ALA A 441 -13.44 -30.55 -26.78
C ALA A 441 -14.42 -30.40 -25.61
N ASP A 442 -14.13 -29.57 -24.61
CA ASP A 442 -15.04 -29.29 -23.50
C ASP A 442 -16.16 -28.35 -23.96
N VAL A 443 -15.80 -27.28 -24.68
CA VAL A 443 -16.75 -26.32 -25.27
C VAL A 443 -17.73 -27.03 -26.22
N LEU A 444 -17.23 -27.90 -27.09
CA LEU A 444 -18.06 -28.68 -28.01
C LEU A 444 -18.95 -29.73 -27.34
N ARG A 445 -18.56 -30.21 -26.14
CA ARG A 445 -19.40 -31.11 -25.34
C ARG A 445 -20.52 -30.34 -24.66
N SER A 446 -20.21 -29.16 -24.11
CA SER A 446 -21.23 -28.28 -23.50
C SER A 446 -22.21 -27.68 -24.52
N SER A 447 -21.81 -27.56 -25.80
CA SER A 447 -22.64 -26.95 -26.84
C SER A 447 -23.61 -27.89 -27.55
N ARG A 448 -23.63 -29.18 -27.20
CA ARG A 448 -24.61 -30.13 -27.75
C ARG A 448 -25.87 -30.13 -26.90
N PRO A 449 -27.07 -29.98 -27.49
CA PRO A 449 -28.31 -30.09 -26.72
C PRO A 449 -28.44 -31.51 -26.14
N ASN A 450 -28.71 -31.61 -24.84
CA ASN A 450 -29.02 -32.86 -24.14
C ASN A 450 -30.31 -33.48 -24.72
N ASN A 451 -30.17 -34.34 -25.73
CA ASN A 451 -31.22 -35.27 -26.15
C ASN A 451 -30.68 -36.70 -26.07
N VAL A 452 -30.58 -37.25 -24.85
CA VAL A 452 -30.68 -38.69 -24.63
C VAL A 452 -31.41 -38.94 -23.31
N THR A 453 -32.74 -39.09 -23.40
CA THR A 453 -33.52 -39.81 -22.40
C THR A 453 -33.04 -41.27 -22.34
N ALA A 454 -32.71 -41.71 -21.13
CA ALA A 454 -32.45 -43.10 -20.82
C ALA A 454 -33.67 -43.98 -21.15
N TYR A 455 -33.46 -45.06 -21.92
CA TYR A 455 -34.21 -46.30 -21.80
C TYR A 455 -33.26 -47.49 -22.06
N SER A 456 -33.34 -48.45 -21.16
CA SER A 456 -32.62 -49.71 -21.08
C SER A 456 -33.30 -50.85 -21.87
N GLN A 457 -32.51 -51.88 -22.22
CA GLN A 457 -32.87 -53.25 -22.67
C GLN A 457 -33.45 -53.34 -24.11
N ASP A 458 -33.19 -54.33 -24.97
CA ASP A 458 -32.60 -55.67 -24.89
C ASP A 458 -32.28 -56.19 -26.33
N GLY A 459 -31.39 -57.20 -26.46
CA GLY A 459 -31.61 -58.35 -27.37
C GLY A 459 -31.28 -58.30 -28.89
N SER A 460 -30.13 -58.90 -29.25
CA SER A 460 -29.87 -59.86 -30.35
C SER A 460 -30.28 -59.64 -31.84
N ASN A 461 -29.29 -59.94 -32.70
CA ASN A 461 -29.32 -60.54 -34.07
C ASN A 461 -29.67 -59.69 -35.32
N GLY A 462 -28.78 -59.76 -36.33
CA GLY A 462 -29.13 -59.61 -37.76
C GLY A 462 -28.22 -58.67 -38.59
N ILE A 463 -27.65 -59.19 -39.67
CA ILE A 463 -26.70 -58.57 -40.63
C ILE A 463 -27.46 -57.83 -41.80
N PRO A 464 -26.83 -57.28 -42.87
CA PRO A 464 -26.30 -55.92 -43.10
C PRO A 464 -27.05 -55.08 -44.19
N ASP A 465 -26.51 -53.86 -44.42
CA ASP A 465 -26.54 -53.04 -45.65
C ASP A 465 -27.85 -52.38 -46.10
N SER A 466 -27.93 -51.05 -45.96
CA SER A 466 -27.64 -50.13 -47.08
C SER A 466 -28.04 -48.66 -46.82
N LEU A 467 -27.16 -47.76 -47.32
CA LEU A 467 -27.47 -46.43 -47.86
C LEU A 467 -28.04 -45.33 -46.94
N ALA A 468 -27.15 -44.59 -46.29
CA ALA A 468 -27.18 -43.11 -46.32
C ALA A 468 -25.77 -42.56 -46.06
N SER A 469 -25.16 -41.99 -47.09
CA SER A 469 -23.85 -41.34 -47.04
C SER A 469 -23.85 -40.11 -46.13
N PRO A 470 -22.78 -39.86 -45.35
CA PRO A 470 -22.61 -38.61 -44.61
C PRO A 470 -22.32 -37.44 -45.57
N PRO A 471 -22.77 -36.20 -45.27
CA PRO A 471 -22.35 -35.04 -46.02
C PRO A 471 -20.86 -34.77 -45.76
N ARG A 472 -20.10 -34.88 -46.84
CA ARG A 472 -18.74 -34.39 -47.12
C ARG A 472 -17.96 -33.79 -45.96
N SER A 473 -16.97 -34.57 -45.50
CA SER A 473 -15.76 -34.07 -44.87
C SER A 473 -15.03 -33.10 -45.81
N THR A 474 -14.89 -31.84 -45.40
CA THR A 474 -13.85 -30.95 -45.93
C THR A 474 -12.51 -31.42 -45.36
N LYS A 475 -11.53 -31.58 -46.25
CA LYS A 475 -10.19 -32.11 -45.97
C LYS A 475 -9.51 -31.30 -44.84
N PRO A 476 -8.76 -31.94 -43.92
CA PRO A 476 -8.03 -31.22 -42.88
C PRO A 476 -6.84 -30.51 -43.54
N LYS A 477 -6.84 -29.17 -43.54
CA LYS A 477 -5.59 -28.43 -43.63
C LYS A 477 -4.94 -28.47 -42.24
N ASN A 478 -3.68 -28.85 -42.18
CA ASN A 478 -2.83 -29.11 -41.01
C ASN A 478 -2.61 -27.91 -40.06
N ALA A 479 -3.65 -27.19 -39.65
CA ALA A 479 -3.59 -26.22 -38.55
C ALA A 479 -4.38 -26.79 -37.38
N LYS A 480 -3.71 -27.00 -36.24
CA LYS A 480 -4.36 -27.35 -34.98
C LYS A 480 -5.39 -26.24 -34.66
N GLU A 481 -6.67 -26.60 -34.63
CA GLU A 481 -7.76 -25.66 -34.34
C GLU A 481 -7.65 -25.17 -32.89
N ALA A 482 -7.63 -23.86 -32.69
CA ALA A 482 -7.45 -23.24 -31.38
C ALA A 482 -8.17 -21.89 -31.28
N PHE A 483 -8.58 -21.52 -30.07
CA PHE A 483 -9.12 -20.20 -29.78
C PHE A 483 -8.07 -19.11 -29.97
N ASN A 484 -8.45 -18.01 -30.63
CA ASN A 484 -7.54 -16.93 -31.00
C ASN A 484 -8.08 -15.54 -30.61
N ARG A 485 -9.40 -15.37 -30.51
CA ARG A 485 -10.04 -14.08 -30.21
C ARG A 485 -11.15 -14.26 -29.19
N TYR A 486 -11.29 -13.27 -28.32
CA TYR A 486 -12.30 -13.21 -27.29
C TYR A 486 -12.86 -11.79 -27.21
N THR A 487 -14.15 -11.65 -26.89
CA THR A 487 -14.74 -10.35 -26.54
C THR A 487 -15.98 -10.55 -25.67
N PHE A 488 -16.14 -9.73 -24.63
CA PHE A 488 -17.32 -9.78 -23.75
C PHE A 488 -18.41 -8.87 -24.29
N ILE A 489 -19.56 -9.43 -24.65
CA ILE A 489 -20.71 -8.68 -25.19
C ILE A 489 -21.64 -8.15 -24.11
N SER A 490 -21.57 -8.75 -22.92
CA SER A 490 -22.12 -8.20 -21.69
C SER A 490 -21.35 -8.75 -20.49
N ASP A 491 -21.70 -8.27 -19.31
CA ASP A 491 -21.25 -8.84 -18.04
C ASP A 491 -21.81 -10.24 -17.78
N ARG A 492 -22.53 -10.88 -18.73
CA ARG A 492 -23.09 -12.25 -18.66
C ARG A 492 -22.88 -13.08 -19.93
N ARG A 493 -22.17 -12.55 -20.93
CA ARG A 493 -21.99 -13.20 -22.22
C ARG A 493 -20.59 -12.97 -22.80
N LEU A 494 -19.97 -14.03 -23.32
CA LEU A 494 -18.63 -14.03 -23.92
C LEU A 494 -18.67 -14.59 -25.33
N LEU A 495 -18.08 -13.90 -26.30
CA LEU A 495 -17.80 -14.45 -27.63
C LEU A 495 -16.38 -14.98 -27.70
N ALA A 496 -16.20 -16.19 -28.21
CA ALA A 496 -14.90 -16.80 -28.48
C ALA A 496 -14.82 -17.27 -29.93
N ALA A 497 -13.76 -16.90 -30.64
CA ALA A 497 -13.53 -17.30 -32.03
C ALA A 497 -12.24 -18.11 -32.22
N THR A 498 -12.32 -19.13 -33.07
CA THR A 498 -11.18 -19.99 -33.43
C THR A 498 -10.38 -19.41 -34.59
N ASN A 499 -9.15 -19.90 -34.77
CA ASN A 499 -8.34 -19.60 -35.96
C ASN A 499 -8.98 -20.07 -37.29
N SER A 500 -9.93 -21.02 -37.25
CA SER A 500 -10.70 -21.49 -38.42
C SER A 500 -11.91 -20.62 -38.75
N GLY A 501 -12.30 -19.69 -37.86
CA GLY A 501 -13.43 -18.78 -38.05
C GLY A 501 -14.75 -19.23 -37.43
N ARG A 502 -14.76 -20.26 -36.56
CA ARG A 502 -15.96 -20.64 -35.79
C ARG A 502 -16.16 -19.69 -34.61
N ILE A 503 -17.41 -19.38 -34.27
CA ILE A 503 -17.75 -18.51 -33.13
C ILE A 503 -18.59 -19.30 -32.12
N PHE A 504 -18.27 -19.11 -30.84
CA PHE A 504 -19.01 -19.65 -29.71
C PHE A 504 -19.48 -18.51 -28.81
N VAL A 505 -20.71 -18.61 -28.30
CA VAL A 505 -21.29 -17.72 -27.30
C VAL A 505 -21.31 -18.47 -25.97
N GLY A 506 -20.54 -17.97 -25.00
CA GLY A 506 -20.56 -18.40 -23.61
C GLY A 506 -21.58 -17.62 -22.81
N ALA A 507 -22.45 -18.29 -22.05
CA ALA A 507 -23.42 -17.69 -21.14
C ALA A 507 -23.06 -17.99 -19.68
N PHE A 508 -22.95 -16.94 -18.87
CA PHE A 508 -22.69 -17.03 -17.43
C PHE A 508 -24.02 -17.00 -16.68
N GLU A 509 -24.59 -18.17 -16.42
CA GLU A 509 -25.75 -18.38 -15.53
C GLU A 509 -25.24 -18.93 -14.19
N ASP A 510 -25.69 -20.10 -13.75
CA ASP A 510 -25.12 -20.80 -12.58
C ASP A 510 -23.73 -21.39 -12.89
N ASP A 511 -23.47 -21.76 -14.15
CA ASP A 511 -22.17 -22.19 -14.67
C ASP A 511 -21.97 -21.59 -16.07
N LEU A 512 -20.73 -21.62 -16.59
CA LEU A 512 -20.45 -21.17 -17.96
C LEU A 512 -20.88 -22.23 -18.97
N THR A 513 -21.91 -21.94 -19.75
CA THR A 513 -22.39 -22.79 -20.84
C THR A 513 -22.00 -22.21 -22.20
N TRP A 514 -21.92 -23.03 -23.24
CA TRP A 514 -21.48 -22.59 -24.57
C TRP A 514 -22.48 -22.98 -25.64
N THR A 515 -22.69 -22.09 -26.62
CA THR A 515 -23.46 -22.37 -27.83
C THR A 515 -22.64 -21.99 -29.06
N GLU A 516 -22.65 -22.82 -30.10
CA GLU A 516 -21.97 -22.52 -31.36
C GLU A 516 -22.88 -21.71 -32.29
N LEU A 517 -22.37 -20.60 -32.83
CA LEU A 517 -23.11 -19.84 -33.84
C LEU A 517 -22.94 -20.46 -35.22
N VAL A 518 -24.07 -20.74 -35.86
CA VAL A 518 -24.08 -21.21 -37.25
C VAL A 518 -23.80 -20.02 -38.18
N LEU A 519 -22.65 -20.07 -38.84
CA LEU A 519 -22.22 -19.05 -39.79
C LEU A 519 -22.64 -19.46 -41.21
N PRO A 520 -23.16 -18.53 -42.04
CA PRO A 520 -23.27 -18.74 -43.48
C PRO A 520 -21.94 -19.20 -44.10
N ASP A 521 -21.99 -20.15 -45.05
CA ASP A 521 -20.82 -20.77 -45.71
C ASP A 521 -19.87 -19.77 -46.42
N GLU A 522 -20.31 -18.52 -46.57
CA GLU A 522 -19.68 -17.42 -47.32
C GLU A 522 -18.77 -16.51 -46.48
N ILE A 523 -18.80 -16.61 -45.13
CA ILE A 523 -18.19 -15.63 -44.20
C ILE A 523 -16.64 -15.62 -44.21
N GLY A 524 -16.00 -16.66 -44.75
CA GLY A 524 -14.53 -16.74 -44.77
C GLY A 524 -13.92 -16.81 -43.35
N GLN A 525 -12.66 -16.37 -43.19
CA GLN A 525 -11.97 -16.38 -41.90
C GLN A 525 -12.29 -15.08 -41.14
N ILE A 526 -12.93 -15.20 -39.98
CA ILE A 526 -13.21 -14.08 -39.07
C ILE A 526 -11.90 -13.50 -38.55
N VAL A 527 -11.80 -12.18 -38.51
CA VAL A 527 -10.56 -11.50 -38.14
C VAL A 527 -10.71 -10.69 -36.86
N PHE A 528 -11.85 -10.02 -36.68
CA PHE A 528 -12.10 -9.14 -35.55
C PHE A 528 -13.57 -9.17 -35.11
N SER A 529 -13.80 -9.03 -33.81
CA SER A 529 -15.13 -8.95 -33.20
C SER A 529 -15.08 -7.92 -32.09
N HIS A 530 -16.03 -6.99 -32.06
CA HIS A 530 -16.17 -6.00 -31.00
C HIS A 530 -17.56 -6.08 -30.37
N ALA A 531 -17.62 -5.88 -29.06
CA ALA A 531 -18.83 -5.95 -28.27
C ALA A 531 -19.52 -4.60 -28.15
N LEU A 532 -20.84 -4.61 -28.06
CA LEU A 532 -21.66 -3.47 -27.68
C LEU A 532 -22.11 -3.63 -26.23
N LEU A 533 -21.43 -2.93 -25.31
CA LEU A 533 -21.74 -3.02 -23.89
C LEU A 533 -22.99 -2.20 -23.55
N GLY A 534 -24.18 -2.77 -23.73
CA GLY A 534 -25.45 -2.14 -23.35
C GLY A 534 -25.70 -2.08 -21.84
N PRO A 535 -26.78 -1.40 -21.37
CA PRO A 535 -27.28 -1.57 -20.01
C PRO A 535 -27.58 -3.05 -19.77
N SER A 536 -27.54 -3.50 -18.51
CA SER A 536 -27.71 -4.92 -18.14
C SER A 536 -29.05 -5.53 -18.63
N THR A 537 -30.01 -4.68 -18.98
CA THR A 537 -31.34 -5.02 -19.50
C THR A 537 -31.45 -5.01 -21.03
N ALA A 538 -30.44 -4.52 -21.76
CA ALA A 538 -30.44 -4.51 -23.22
C ALA A 538 -29.95 -5.84 -23.79
N ASN A 539 -30.48 -6.22 -24.95
CA ASN A 539 -30.02 -7.43 -25.64
C ASN A 539 -28.54 -7.29 -26.02
N PRO A 540 -27.70 -8.29 -25.70
CA PRO A 540 -26.28 -8.22 -25.99
C PRO A 540 -26.05 -8.28 -27.50
N THR A 541 -25.27 -7.33 -27.99
CA THR A 541 -25.02 -7.14 -29.41
C THR A 541 -23.52 -7.07 -29.68
N ALA A 542 -23.10 -7.40 -30.90
CA ALA A 542 -21.70 -7.35 -31.30
C ALA A 542 -21.56 -7.05 -32.80
N LEU A 543 -20.41 -6.48 -33.18
CA LEU A 543 -19.99 -6.37 -34.57
C LEU A 543 -18.88 -7.37 -34.86
N ILE A 544 -19.01 -8.08 -35.98
CA ILE A 544 -18.04 -9.08 -36.42
C ILE A 544 -17.56 -8.70 -37.82
N GLY A 545 -16.26 -8.44 -37.94
CA GLY A 545 -15.58 -8.11 -39.19
C GLY A 545 -14.85 -9.32 -39.78
N THR A 546 -15.02 -9.53 -41.09
CA THR A 546 -14.32 -10.59 -41.83
C THR A 546 -13.09 -10.07 -42.57
N ASN A 547 -12.26 -11.00 -43.05
CA ASN A 547 -11.09 -10.65 -43.87
C ASN A 547 -11.46 -10.11 -45.25
N ASN A 548 -12.70 -10.34 -45.68
CA ASN A 548 -13.24 -9.94 -46.98
C ASN A 548 -13.92 -8.57 -46.96
N GLY A 549 -13.90 -7.87 -45.82
CA GLY A 549 -14.48 -6.55 -45.66
C GLY A 549 -15.95 -6.54 -45.22
N ASP A 550 -16.56 -7.71 -45.00
CA ASP A 550 -17.96 -7.81 -44.59
C ASP A 550 -18.09 -7.57 -43.08
N ILE A 551 -19.07 -6.75 -42.67
CA ILE A 551 -19.38 -6.45 -41.27
C ILE A 551 -20.74 -7.03 -40.93
N TYR A 552 -20.78 -7.90 -39.94
CA TYR A 552 -21.99 -8.52 -39.41
C TYR A 552 -22.39 -7.91 -38.08
N TYR A 553 -23.69 -7.73 -37.88
CA TYR A 553 -24.30 -7.37 -36.61
C TYR A 553 -24.88 -8.63 -35.96
N TYR A 554 -24.43 -8.92 -34.74
CA TYR A 554 -24.95 -9.98 -33.89
C TYR A 554 -25.97 -9.43 -32.91
N ASN A 555 -27.12 -10.08 -32.79
CA ASN A 555 -28.15 -9.78 -31.80
C ASN A 555 -28.79 -11.08 -31.30
N GLU A 556 -28.76 -11.30 -29.97
CA GLU A 556 -29.29 -12.51 -29.34
C GLU A 556 -30.83 -12.65 -29.50
N SER A 557 -31.56 -11.54 -29.59
CA SER A 557 -33.04 -11.55 -29.67
C SER A 557 -33.62 -11.68 -31.08
N GLY A 558 -32.78 -11.74 -32.12
CA GLY A 558 -33.20 -11.74 -33.52
C GLY A 558 -33.61 -13.12 -34.04
N THR A 559 -34.50 -13.16 -35.05
CA THR A 559 -34.85 -14.39 -35.80
C THR A 559 -33.66 -14.98 -36.57
N GLN A 560 -32.65 -14.16 -36.87
CA GLN A 560 -31.31 -14.55 -37.31
C GLN A 560 -30.31 -13.90 -36.36
N ALA A 561 -29.49 -14.72 -35.70
CA ALA A 561 -28.51 -14.25 -34.71
C ALA A 561 -27.41 -13.36 -35.33
N LEU A 562 -27.17 -13.46 -36.64
CA LEU A 562 -26.16 -12.72 -37.39
C LEU A 562 -26.76 -12.14 -38.67
N GLN A 563 -26.61 -10.84 -38.88
CA GLN A 563 -27.11 -10.14 -40.06
C GLN A 563 -25.98 -9.33 -40.71
N LEU A 564 -25.89 -9.37 -42.05
CA LEU A 564 -24.89 -8.57 -42.78
C LEU A 564 -25.32 -7.09 -42.75
N LEU A 565 -24.48 -6.25 -42.16
CA LEU A 565 -24.75 -4.83 -41.98
C LEU A 565 -24.26 -4.01 -43.18
N THR A 566 -22.99 -4.18 -43.54
CA THR A 566 -22.37 -3.45 -44.65
C THR A 566 -21.08 -4.12 -45.12
N LYS A 567 -20.53 -3.67 -46.25
CA LYS A 567 -19.26 -4.12 -46.80
C LYS A 567 -18.32 -2.94 -46.99
N ILE A 568 -17.09 -3.10 -46.51
CA ILE A 568 -16.02 -2.11 -46.63
C ILE A 568 -14.98 -2.60 -47.64
N ASP A 569 -14.45 -1.66 -48.44
CA ASP A 569 -13.38 -1.93 -49.38
C ASP A 569 -12.04 -2.14 -48.66
N GLY A 570 -11.65 -3.40 -48.53
CA GLY A 570 -10.36 -3.81 -47.95
C GLY A 570 -10.52 -4.73 -46.75
N LYS A 571 -9.38 -5.15 -46.19
CA LYS A 571 -9.36 -6.05 -45.04
C LYS A 571 -9.59 -5.27 -43.75
N VAL A 572 -10.63 -5.61 -43.00
CA VAL A 572 -10.89 -5.04 -41.66
C VAL A 572 -9.69 -5.29 -40.75
N GLY A 573 -9.19 -4.23 -40.12
CA GLY A 573 -8.05 -4.21 -39.22
C GLY A 573 -8.43 -4.23 -37.75
N ASP A 574 -9.44 -3.47 -37.34
CA ASP A 574 -10.02 -3.48 -35.98
C ASP A 574 -11.33 -2.66 -36.00
N ILE A 575 -12.17 -2.87 -34.99
CA ILE A 575 -13.45 -2.17 -34.81
C ILE A 575 -13.49 -1.59 -33.38
N PHE A 576 -13.69 -0.28 -33.27
CA PHE A 576 -13.81 0.43 -32.00
C PHE A 576 -15.21 1.04 -31.85
N CYS A 577 -15.90 0.79 -30.74
CA CYS A 577 -17.14 1.49 -30.40
C CYS A 577 -16.83 2.92 -29.93
N LEU A 578 -17.51 3.93 -30.49
CA LEU A 578 -17.31 5.35 -30.15
C LEU A 578 -18.45 5.94 -29.31
N SER A 579 -19.61 5.27 -29.24
CA SER A 579 -20.78 5.73 -28.50
C SER A 579 -20.90 5.00 -27.18
N ASP A 580 -21.00 5.72 -26.06
CA ASP A 580 -21.41 5.13 -24.79
C ASP A 580 -22.94 4.95 -24.81
N ILE A 581 -23.40 3.72 -24.54
CA ILE A 581 -24.82 3.35 -24.64
C ILE A 581 -25.67 4.09 -23.58
N SER A 582 -25.03 4.64 -22.54
CA SER A 582 -25.67 5.49 -21.53
C SER A 582 -26.19 6.84 -22.08
N ALA A 583 -25.62 7.35 -23.18
CA ALA A 583 -25.95 8.67 -23.76
C ALA A 583 -27.00 8.61 -24.90
N ILE A 584 -27.64 7.46 -25.14
CA ILE A 584 -28.57 7.24 -26.27
C ILE A 584 -29.90 8.02 -26.13
N SER A 585 -30.09 8.84 -25.09
CA SER A 585 -31.31 9.63 -24.90
C SER A 585 -31.51 10.79 -25.89
N GLY A 586 -30.54 11.09 -26.79
CA GLY A 586 -30.62 12.27 -27.67
C GLY A 586 -30.43 12.04 -29.18
N SER A 587 -29.64 11.06 -29.62
CA SER A 587 -29.44 10.72 -31.04
C SER A 587 -29.32 9.21 -31.22
N GLY A 588 -30.32 8.57 -31.82
CA GLY A 588 -30.47 7.11 -31.91
C GLY A 588 -29.50 6.39 -32.85
N TYR A 589 -28.26 6.85 -33.03
CA TYR A 589 -27.26 6.18 -33.88
C TYR A 589 -26.05 5.70 -33.07
N ILE A 590 -25.63 4.47 -33.29
CA ILE A 590 -24.41 3.88 -32.73
C ILE A 590 -23.25 4.12 -33.69
N HIS A 591 -22.14 4.66 -33.20
CA HIS A 591 -20.98 5.00 -34.01
C HIS A 591 -19.83 4.01 -33.80
N PHE A 592 -19.29 3.48 -34.90
CA PHE A 592 -18.16 2.55 -34.87
C PHE A 592 -17.04 3.04 -35.77
N LEU A 593 -15.81 3.06 -35.27
CA LEU A 593 -14.63 3.26 -36.11
C LEU A 593 -14.15 1.90 -36.61
N VAL A 594 -14.15 1.72 -37.93
CA VAL A 594 -13.58 0.56 -38.60
C VAL A 594 -12.27 0.95 -39.27
N THR A 595 -11.18 0.32 -38.83
CA THR A 595 -9.86 0.53 -39.42
C THR A 595 -9.61 -0.46 -40.55
N ILE A 596 -8.90 -0.02 -41.60
CA ILE A 596 -8.57 -0.86 -42.75
C ILE A 596 -7.08 -1.18 -42.71
N LEU A 597 -6.74 -2.46 -42.79
CA LEU A 597 -5.37 -2.94 -42.64
C LEU A 597 -4.43 -2.32 -43.70
N ARG A 598 -3.38 -1.63 -43.25
CA ARG A 598 -2.38 -0.93 -44.10
C ARG A 598 -2.95 0.20 -44.98
N SER A 599 -4.09 0.78 -44.59
CA SER A 599 -4.68 1.95 -45.25
C SER A 599 -4.38 3.24 -44.48
N THR A 600 -4.40 4.38 -45.18
CA THR A 600 -4.41 5.74 -44.59
C THR A 600 -5.83 6.27 -44.41
N SER A 601 -6.83 5.40 -44.50
CA SER A 601 -8.24 5.73 -44.32
C SER A 601 -8.88 4.74 -43.36
N ALA A 602 -9.65 5.26 -42.41
CA ALA A 602 -10.63 4.52 -41.63
C ALA A 602 -12.04 5.03 -41.96
N ILE A 603 -13.06 4.32 -41.50
CA ILE A 603 -14.47 4.65 -41.76
C ILE A 603 -15.22 4.62 -40.44
N ILE A 604 -15.95 5.68 -40.13
CA ILE A 604 -16.98 5.66 -39.09
C ILE A 604 -18.27 5.14 -39.71
N VAL A 605 -18.75 4.03 -39.19
CA VAL A 605 -20.06 3.45 -39.54
C VAL A 605 -21.05 3.89 -38.46
N GLN A 606 -22.02 4.71 -38.84
CA GLN A 606 -23.16 5.11 -38.01
C GLN A 606 -24.29 4.11 -38.28
N VAL A 607 -24.82 3.49 -37.24
CA VAL A 607 -25.84 2.43 -37.34
C VAL A 607 -27.08 2.86 -36.57
N ASP A 608 -28.22 2.85 -37.24
CA ASP A 608 -29.52 2.92 -36.56
C ASP A 608 -29.84 1.54 -35.96
N PRO A 609 -29.97 1.39 -34.64
CA PRO A 609 -30.21 0.10 -34.01
C PRO A 609 -31.59 -0.48 -34.32
N ASP A 610 -32.57 0.35 -34.69
CA ASP A 610 -33.95 -0.08 -34.98
C ASP A 610 -34.10 -0.49 -36.45
N THR A 611 -33.49 0.26 -37.38
CA THR A 611 -33.61 0.02 -38.83
C THR A 611 -32.42 -0.73 -39.44
N LEU A 612 -31.31 -0.85 -38.71
CA LEU A 612 -30.01 -1.36 -39.17
C LEU A 612 -29.48 -0.65 -40.44
N THR A 613 -29.97 0.56 -40.71
CA THR A 613 -29.44 1.40 -41.78
C THR A 613 -28.08 1.95 -41.38
N THR A 614 -27.17 2.08 -42.36
CA THR A 614 -25.81 2.56 -42.12
C THR A 614 -25.47 3.81 -42.90
N ASN A 615 -24.77 4.74 -42.24
CA ASN A 615 -24.13 5.89 -42.86
C ASN A 615 -22.62 5.86 -42.61
N HIS A 616 -21.83 6.22 -43.62
CA HIS A 616 -20.38 6.03 -43.61
C HIS A 616 -19.69 7.39 -43.72
N VAL A 617 -18.86 7.71 -42.73
CA VAL A 617 -18.07 8.94 -42.70
C VAL A 617 -16.59 8.57 -42.78
N ARG A 618 -15.86 9.16 -43.73
CA ARG A 618 -14.44 8.84 -43.92
C ARG A 618 -13.58 9.54 -42.86
N VAL A 619 -12.57 8.82 -42.37
CA VAL A 619 -11.56 9.31 -41.44
C VAL A 619 -10.20 9.24 -42.12
N LEU A 620 -9.55 10.39 -42.32
CA LEU A 620 -8.23 10.48 -42.92
C LEU A 620 -7.16 10.32 -41.84
N LEU A 621 -6.24 9.37 -42.05
CA LEU A 621 -5.16 9.04 -41.12
C LEU A 621 -3.80 9.37 -41.75
N GLU A 622 -2.83 9.78 -40.93
CA GLU A 622 -1.45 9.95 -41.35
C GLU A 622 -0.81 8.62 -41.77
N GLN A 623 0.21 8.69 -42.64
CA GLN A 623 0.89 7.49 -43.13
C GLN A 623 1.57 6.73 -42.00
N GLY A 624 1.14 5.48 -41.77
CA GLY A 624 1.68 4.62 -40.73
C GLY A 624 1.06 4.82 -39.33
N PHE A 625 -0.02 5.62 -39.22
CA PHE A 625 -0.81 5.74 -37.99
C PHE A 625 -1.67 4.49 -37.78
N MET A 626 -1.23 3.60 -36.88
CA MET A 626 -1.99 2.40 -36.49
C MET A 626 -2.82 2.71 -35.25
N VAL A 627 -4.14 2.79 -35.40
CA VAL A 627 -5.08 3.07 -34.30
C VAL A 627 -5.10 1.90 -33.32
N THR A 628 -4.99 2.19 -32.04
CA THR A 628 -5.03 1.22 -30.93
C THR A 628 -6.09 1.54 -29.88
N ALA A 629 -6.55 2.78 -29.83
CA ALA A 629 -7.66 3.22 -28.99
C ALA A 629 -8.42 4.35 -29.71
N ALA A 630 -9.72 4.48 -29.46
CA ALA A 630 -10.53 5.53 -30.06
C ALA A 630 -11.67 5.95 -29.12
N ALA A 631 -11.99 7.24 -29.09
CA ALA A 631 -13.13 7.78 -28.38
C ALA A 631 -13.68 9.03 -29.08
N LEU A 632 -14.98 9.29 -28.93
CA LEU A 632 -15.63 10.51 -29.43
C LEU A 632 -16.03 11.40 -28.25
N THR A 633 -15.63 12.66 -28.27
CA THR A 633 -15.96 13.62 -27.20
C THR A 633 -16.13 15.03 -27.74
N GLN A 634 -17.24 15.69 -27.40
CA GLN A 634 -17.55 17.09 -27.72
C GLN A 634 -17.16 17.54 -29.15
N GLY A 635 -17.48 16.70 -30.15
CA GLY A 635 -17.21 16.99 -31.57
C GLY A 635 -15.79 16.67 -32.06
N TYR A 636 -14.92 16.12 -31.20
CA TYR A 636 -13.61 15.60 -31.56
C TYR A 636 -13.58 14.07 -31.53
N LEU A 637 -13.00 13.47 -32.57
CA LEU A 637 -12.63 12.06 -32.60
C LEU A 637 -11.18 11.93 -32.14
N ILE A 638 -10.96 11.35 -30.97
CA ILE A 638 -9.64 11.16 -30.38
C ILE A 638 -9.15 9.75 -30.70
N LEU A 639 -8.00 9.63 -31.35
CA LEU A 639 -7.41 8.37 -31.76
C LEU A 639 -6.04 8.20 -31.10
N GLY A 640 -5.80 7.05 -30.46
CA GLY A 640 -4.50 6.65 -29.94
C GLY A 640 -3.78 5.76 -30.94
N SER A 641 -2.46 5.87 -31.02
CA SER A 641 -1.64 5.06 -31.92
C SER A 641 -0.70 4.10 -31.21
N ARG A 642 -0.26 3.09 -31.97
CA ARG A 642 0.80 2.16 -31.55
C ARG A 642 2.16 2.82 -31.31
N LYS A 643 2.39 4.02 -31.86
CA LYS A 643 3.64 4.78 -31.71
C LYS A 643 3.60 5.80 -30.56
N GLY A 644 2.51 5.81 -29.78
CA GLY A 644 2.35 6.68 -28.61
C GLY A 644 1.98 8.12 -28.96
N VAL A 645 1.39 8.32 -30.13
CA VAL A 645 0.79 9.58 -30.56
C VAL A 645 -0.72 9.51 -30.37
N ILE A 646 -1.31 10.55 -29.79
CA ILE A 646 -2.75 10.80 -29.78
C ILE A 646 -3.07 11.83 -30.86
N ALA A 647 -4.01 11.53 -31.74
CA ALA A 647 -4.50 12.46 -32.76
C ALA A 647 -5.94 12.89 -32.40
N ALA A 648 -6.18 14.19 -32.36
CA ALA A 648 -7.52 14.75 -32.22
C ALA A 648 -8.02 15.22 -33.59
N LEU A 649 -9.07 14.57 -34.09
CA LEU A 649 -9.64 14.83 -35.40
C LEU A 649 -10.94 15.61 -35.26
N LYS A 650 -11.20 16.52 -36.18
CA LYS A 650 -12.45 17.29 -36.28
C LYS A 650 -13.12 17.03 -37.61
N LEU A 651 -14.45 17.08 -37.62
CA LEU A 651 -15.24 16.99 -38.86
C LEU A 651 -15.05 18.29 -39.66
N GLY A 652 -14.50 18.17 -40.86
CA GLY A 652 -14.30 19.29 -41.79
C GLY A 652 -15.57 19.65 -42.56
N GLU A 653 -15.53 20.78 -43.28
CA GLU A 653 -16.62 21.20 -44.19
C GLU A 653 -16.83 20.23 -45.36
N ASP A 654 -15.80 19.42 -45.68
CA ASP A 654 -15.82 18.36 -46.69
C ASP A 654 -16.55 17.09 -46.22
N GLY A 655 -17.06 17.09 -44.99
CA GLY A 655 -17.77 15.96 -44.40
C GLY A 655 -16.87 14.81 -43.93
N ASN A 656 -15.54 15.00 -43.90
CA ASN A 656 -14.59 13.99 -43.45
C ASN A 656 -13.92 14.39 -42.13
N TYR A 657 -13.53 13.42 -41.33
CA TYR A 657 -12.65 13.68 -40.18
C TYR A 657 -11.20 13.82 -40.62
N SER A 658 -10.58 14.92 -40.22
CA SER A 658 -9.16 15.19 -40.46
C SER A 658 -8.46 15.67 -39.18
N THR A 659 -7.16 15.44 -39.09
CA THR A 659 -6.34 15.80 -37.93
C THR A 659 -6.37 17.30 -37.68
N ASN A 660 -6.79 17.70 -36.48
CA ASN A 660 -6.70 19.07 -36.01
C ASN A 660 -5.34 19.31 -35.32
N PHE A 661 -4.98 18.43 -34.38
CA PHE A 661 -3.68 18.44 -33.71
C PHE A 661 -3.28 17.03 -33.25
N THR A 662 -2.00 16.86 -32.95
CA THR A 662 -1.44 15.61 -32.40
C THR A 662 -0.68 15.90 -31.11
N ILE A 663 -0.66 14.92 -30.22
CA ILE A 663 0.04 14.92 -28.94
C ILE A 663 0.98 13.72 -28.96
N GLU A 664 2.29 13.97 -28.88
CA GLU A 664 3.28 12.92 -28.69
C GLU A 664 3.38 12.61 -27.19
N VAL A 665 2.84 11.46 -26.76
CA VAL A 665 2.81 11.07 -25.35
C VAL A 665 4.10 10.35 -24.96
N HIS A 666 4.50 9.37 -25.77
CA HIS A 666 5.74 8.64 -25.60
C HIS A 666 6.15 8.03 -26.95
N ARG A 667 7.45 7.97 -27.26
CA ARG A 667 7.90 7.33 -28.50
C ARG A 667 7.79 5.81 -28.40
N ASP A 668 7.27 5.21 -29.46
CA ASP A 668 7.27 3.76 -29.70
C ASP A 668 6.51 2.88 -28.68
N GLU A 669 5.72 3.50 -27.79
CA GLU A 669 4.83 2.78 -26.86
C GLU A 669 3.36 2.96 -27.23
N ALA A 670 2.57 1.89 -27.18
CA ALA A 670 1.19 1.94 -27.67
C ALA A 670 0.24 2.60 -26.65
N ILE A 671 -0.62 3.51 -27.13
CA ILE A 671 -1.78 3.95 -26.36
C ILE A 671 -2.80 2.80 -26.31
N THR A 672 -3.19 2.36 -25.12
CA THR A 672 -4.01 1.15 -24.91
C THR A 672 -5.49 1.46 -24.72
N SER A 673 -5.82 2.58 -24.08
CA SER A 673 -7.20 3.06 -23.95
C SER A 673 -7.26 4.58 -23.91
N ILE A 674 -8.41 5.12 -24.33
CA ILE A 674 -8.75 6.55 -24.24
C ILE A 674 -10.15 6.63 -23.62
N LEU A 675 -10.27 7.44 -22.57
CA LEU A 675 -11.50 7.63 -21.81
C LEU A 675 -11.75 9.13 -21.63
N PRO A 676 -12.73 9.72 -22.35
CA PRO A 676 -13.15 11.10 -22.10
C PRO A 676 -13.81 11.22 -20.72
N LEU A 677 -13.53 12.30 -19.99
CA LEU A 677 -14.21 12.60 -18.73
C LEU A 677 -15.37 13.58 -18.99
N GLN A 678 -16.55 13.33 -18.42
CA GLN A 678 -17.69 14.22 -18.60
C GLN A 678 -17.50 15.50 -17.77
N GLY A 679 -17.42 16.65 -18.45
CA GLY A 679 -17.42 17.96 -17.81
C GLY A 679 -18.74 18.24 -17.09
N ARG A 680 -18.71 19.12 -16.08
CA ARG A 680 -19.94 19.71 -15.52
C ARG A 680 -20.60 20.56 -16.61
N ASP A 681 -21.93 20.57 -16.68
CA ASP A 681 -22.74 21.23 -17.73
C ASP A 681 -22.40 22.72 -17.99
N ASP A 682 -21.64 23.37 -17.10
CA ASP A 682 -21.26 24.79 -17.13
C ASP A 682 -19.77 25.07 -17.47
N GLN A 683 -18.94 24.06 -17.79
CA GLN A 683 -17.49 24.24 -18.02
C GLN A 683 -17.02 23.97 -19.47
N LEU A 684 -16.21 24.90 -20.00
CA LEU A 684 -15.54 24.86 -21.33
C LEU A 684 -14.26 23.97 -21.37
N ARG A 685 -14.05 23.07 -20.39
CA ARG A 685 -12.81 22.30 -20.25
C ARG A 685 -13.05 20.83 -20.51
N ASN A 686 -12.25 20.26 -21.42
CA ASN A 686 -12.38 18.86 -21.83
C ASN A 686 -11.20 18.06 -21.35
N TYR A 687 -11.45 17.03 -20.54
CA TYR A 687 -10.40 16.16 -20.06
C TYR A 687 -10.44 14.81 -20.76
N VAL A 688 -9.28 14.33 -21.19
CA VAL A 688 -9.12 13.02 -21.80
C VAL A 688 -8.09 12.22 -21.01
N LEU A 689 -8.53 11.11 -20.44
CA LEU A 689 -7.66 10.12 -19.83
C LEU A 689 -7.14 9.17 -20.91
N SER A 690 -5.85 8.90 -20.88
CA SER A 690 -5.18 7.96 -21.78
C SER A 690 -4.33 6.99 -20.96
N THR A 691 -4.34 5.72 -21.34
CA THR A 691 -3.43 4.70 -20.79
C THR A 691 -2.43 4.27 -21.85
N CYS A 692 -1.23 3.89 -21.41
CA CYS A 692 -0.13 3.53 -22.31
C CYS A 692 0.64 2.31 -21.79
N ARG A 693 1.27 1.59 -22.73
CA ARG A 693 2.12 0.43 -22.41
C ARG A 693 3.42 0.77 -21.69
N ASP A 694 3.78 2.05 -21.60
CA ASP A 694 4.85 2.54 -20.73
C ASP A 694 4.51 2.41 -19.22
N GLY A 695 3.33 1.88 -18.90
CA GLY A 695 2.86 1.67 -17.54
C GLY A 695 2.17 2.89 -16.95
N LYS A 696 2.06 4.01 -17.65
CA LYS A 696 1.50 5.25 -17.11
C LYS A 696 0.08 5.51 -17.63
N TYR A 697 -0.69 6.25 -16.83
CA TYR A 697 -1.88 6.92 -17.31
C TYR A 697 -1.72 8.44 -17.20
N ARG A 698 -2.38 9.15 -18.12
CA ARG A 698 -2.25 10.59 -18.27
C ARG A 698 -3.59 11.24 -18.52
N ILE A 699 -3.77 12.44 -17.98
CA ILE A 699 -4.95 13.27 -18.23
C ILE A 699 -4.49 14.54 -18.91
N HIS A 700 -5.04 14.78 -20.11
CA HIS A 700 -4.82 16.00 -20.88
C HIS A 700 -6.07 16.87 -20.79
N GLU A 701 -5.86 18.16 -20.54
CA GLU A 701 -6.89 19.20 -20.69
C GLU A 701 -6.81 19.76 -22.12
N ILE A 702 -7.94 19.77 -22.81
CA ILE A 702 -8.10 20.32 -24.15
C ILE A 702 -8.98 21.57 -24.02
N ALA A 703 -8.38 22.75 -24.19
CA ALA A 703 -9.08 24.02 -24.10
C ALA A 703 -9.79 24.35 -25.44
N THR A 704 -11.10 24.62 -25.39
CA THR A 704 -11.93 24.89 -26.59
C THR A 704 -12.14 26.39 -26.90
N ILE A 705 -11.54 27.29 -26.11
CA ILE A 705 -11.87 28.73 -26.11
C ILE A 705 -11.09 29.54 -27.15
N ALA A 706 -9.95 29.04 -27.67
CA ALA A 706 -9.10 29.77 -28.61
C ALA A 706 -9.18 29.21 -30.05
N SER A 707 -8.86 30.04 -31.04
CA SER A 707 -8.78 29.66 -32.46
C SER A 707 -7.71 28.60 -32.74
N GLN A 708 -6.81 28.35 -31.79
CA GLN A 708 -5.94 27.17 -31.73
C GLN A 708 -6.22 26.41 -30.42
N PRO A 709 -6.46 25.08 -30.47
CA PRO A 709 -6.62 24.29 -29.27
C PRO A 709 -5.30 24.23 -28.51
N ASP A 710 -5.32 24.68 -27.25
CA ASP A 710 -4.21 24.46 -26.33
C ASP A 710 -4.45 23.14 -25.59
N VAL A 711 -3.43 22.30 -25.55
CA VAL A 711 -3.47 21.00 -24.89
C VAL A 711 -2.41 20.95 -23.83
N VAL A 712 -2.86 20.75 -22.58
CA VAL A 712 -1.97 20.75 -21.43
C VAL A 712 -2.06 19.41 -20.72
N LEU A 713 -0.90 18.76 -20.54
CA LEU A 713 -0.79 17.63 -19.64
C LEU A 713 -0.94 18.14 -18.20
N ILE A 714 -1.99 17.69 -17.51
CA ILE A 714 -2.29 18.12 -16.14
C ILE A 714 -2.02 17.03 -15.10
N HIS A 715 -2.05 15.76 -15.52
CA HIS A 715 -1.78 14.62 -14.65
C HIS A 715 -0.97 13.55 -15.37
N GLU A 716 0.09 13.07 -14.75
CA GLU A 716 0.82 11.88 -15.16
C GLU A 716 1.14 11.05 -13.90
N ALA A 717 0.75 9.78 -13.92
CA ALA A 717 1.04 8.86 -12.82
C ALA A 717 1.49 7.50 -13.36
N LEU A 718 2.46 6.91 -12.65
CA LEU A 718 2.88 5.53 -12.79
C LEU A 718 2.23 4.72 -11.66
N PRO A 719 1.25 3.86 -11.94
CA PRO A 719 0.66 3.03 -10.90
C PRO A 719 1.66 1.96 -10.41
N PRO A 720 1.72 1.68 -9.10
CA PRO A 720 2.74 0.80 -8.51
C PRO A 720 2.58 -0.69 -8.87
N PHE A 721 1.45 -1.05 -9.51
CA PHE A 721 1.00 -2.44 -9.61
C PHE A 721 1.28 -3.10 -10.97
N VAL A 722 1.63 -2.33 -12.02
CA VAL A 722 1.80 -2.85 -13.40
C VAL A 722 3.02 -2.26 -14.11
N SER A 723 3.58 -3.06 -15.01
CA SER A 723 4.59 -2.62 -15.99
C SER A 723 3.97 -2.06 -17.27
N SER A 724 2.70 -2.36 -17.54
CA SER A 724 1.95 -1.91 -18.72
C SER A 724 0.49 -1.78 -18.33
N VAL A 725 -0.12 -0.61 -18.53
CA VAL A 725 -1.55 -0.40 -18.33
C VAL A 725 -2.25 -0.73 -19.64
N GLU A 726 -3.34 -1.49 -19.60
CA GLU A 726 -4.10 -1.93 -20.76
C GLU A 726 -5.48 -1.28 -20.86
N GLY A 727 -6.04 -0.81 -19.74
CA GLY A 727 -7.37 -0.22 -19.72
C GLY A 727 -7.66 0.55 -18.45
N ALA A 728 -8.68 1.40 -18.54
CA ALA A 728 -9.21 2.19 -17.44
C ALA A 728 -10.73 2.31 -17.56
N TRP A 729 -11.44 2.31 -16.44
CA TRP A 729 -12.87 2.58 -16.36
C TRP A 729 -13.24 3.19 -15.01
N PHE A 730 -14.45 3.74 -14.89
CA PHE A 730 -15.00 4.18 -13.62
C PHE A 730 -16.00 3.15 -13.09
N SER A 731 -15.84 2.73 -11.84
CA SER A 731 -16.76 1.83 -11.13
C SER A 731 -17.65 2.66 -10.22
N ASP A 732 -18.97 2.44 -10.23
CA ASP A 732 -19.92 3.14 -9.37
C ASP A 732 -20.01 2.43 -8.02
N ASN A 733 -19.81 3.17 -6.94
CA ASN A 733 -19.85 2.63 -5.57
C ASN A 733 -21.28 2.51 -5.01
N GLY A 734 -22.31 2.94 -5.76
CA GLY A 734 -23.72 2.90 -5.37
C GLY A 734 -24.18 4.08 -4.50
N ASP A 735 -23.25 4.90 -4.02
CA ASP A 735 -23.49 6.14 -3.26
C ASP A 735 -23.38 7.41 -4.14
N GLY A 736 -23.24 7.23 -5.46
CA GLY A 736 -23.02 8.30 -6.43
C GLY A 736 -21.56 8.71 -6.59
N THR A 737 -20.62 8.11 -5.85
CA THR A 737 -19.18 8.26 -6.08
C THR A 737 -18.67 7.21 -7.07
N LYS A 738 -17.62 7.57 -7.82
CA LYS A 738 -16.98 6.67 -8.79
C LYS A 738 -15.51 6.49 -8.48
N ASP A 739 -15.05 5.24 -8.56
CA ASP A 739 -13.65 4.88 -8.40
C ASP A 739 -12.99 4.65 -9.77
N LEU A 740 -11.79 5.20 -9.95
CA LEU A 740 -10.97 4.95 -11.13
C LEU A 740 -10.33 3.57 -11.01
N MET A 741 -10.72 2.67 -11.89
CA MET A 741 -10.19 1.33 -12.00
C MET A 741 -9.21 1.25 -13.16
N LEU A 742 -8.08 0.60 -12.93
CA LEU A 742 -7.04 0.36 -13.92
C LEU A 742 -6.77 -1.14 -14.03
N CYS A 743 -6.48 -1.62 -15.24
CA CYS A 743 -6.05 -3.00 -15.46
C CYS A 743 -4.83 -3.07 -16.36
N GLY A 744 -4.01 -4.11 -16.18
CA GLY A 744 -2.77 -4.25 -16.94
C GLY A 744 -1.97 -5.49 -16.58
N PHE A 745 -0.70 -5.50 -16.99
CA PHE A 745 0.18 -6.64 -16.78
C PHE A 745 1.38 -6.31 -15.88
N ARG A 746 1.66 -7.21 -14.94
CA ARG A 746 2.87 -7.27 -14.12
C ARG A 746 3.57 -8.60 -14.40
N SER A 747 4.55 -8.56 -15.29
CA SER A 747 5.27 -9.76 -15.77
C SER A 747 4.32 -10.82 -16.35
N LYS A 748 4.08 -11.93 -15.63
CA LYS A 748 3.20 -13.02 -16.06
C LYS A 748 1.74 -12.88 -15.59
N ASN A 749 1.48 -11.91 -14.72
CA ASN A 749 0.18 -11.72 -14.08
C ASN A 749 -0.59 -10.57 -14.72
N PHE A 750 -1.89 -10.77 -14.90
CA PHE A 750 -2.84 -9.70 -15.15
C PHE A 750 -3.35 -9.17 -13.81
N VAL A 751 -3.39 -7.85 -13.64
CA VAL A 751 -3.74 -7.19 -12.37
C VAL A 751 -4.83 -6.17 -12.61
N VAL A 752 -5.82 -6.15 -11.72
CA VAL A 752 -6.85 -5.09 -11.61
C VAL A 752 -6.59 -4.30 -10.33
N TRP A 753 -6.63 -2.98 -10.43
CA TRP A 753 -6.29 -2.06 -9.36
C TRP A 753 -7.31 -0.94 -9.27
N ASN A 754 -7.73 -0.63 -8.06
CA ASN A 754 -8.50 0.56 -7.77
C ASN A 754 -7.53 1.70 -7.44
N GLU A 755 -7.39 2.66 -8.35
CA GLU A 755 -6.48 3.80 -8.20
C GLU A 755 -6.99 4.81 -7.17
N THR A 756 -8.31 5.02 -7.10
CA THR A 756 -8.93 5.93 -6.12
C THR A 756 -8.68 5.45 -4.68
N GLN A 757 -8.87 4.16 -4.42
CA GLN A 757 -8.67 3.55 -3.10
C GLN A 757 -7.26 3.01 -2.88
N ARG A 758 -6.40 3.02 -3.91
CA ARG A 758 -5.01 2.55 -3.89
C ARG A 758 -4.87 1.10 -3.37
N HIS A 759 -5.64 0.17 -3.92
CA HIS A 759 -5.51 -1.25 -3.60
C HIS A 759 -5.71 -2.17 -4.81
N GLU A 760 -5.07 -3.34 -4.77
CA GLU A 760 -5.24 -4.40 -5.78
C GLU A 760 -6.64 -5.00 -5.63
N VAL A 761 -7.36 -5.30 -6.70
CA VAL A 761 -8.69 -5.92 -6.67
C VAL A 761 -8.64 -7.39 -7.10
N ALA A 762 -7.81 -7.70 -8.10
CA ALA A 762 -7.59 -9.07 -8.57
C ALA A 762 -6.20 -9.25 -9.21
N THR A 763 -5.62 -10.44 -9.04
CA THR A 763 -4.38 -10.87 -9.72
C THR A 763 -4.55 -12.26 -10.30
N VAL A 764 -4.23 -12.43 -11.59
CA VAL A 764 -4.40 -13.70 -12.32
C VAL A 764 -3.12 -14.07 -13.09
N ASP A 765 -2.53 -15.23 -12.82
CA ASP A 765 -1.37 -15.75 -13.59
C ASP A 765 -1.80 -16.25 -14.97
N CYS A 766 -1.65 -15.39 -15.98
CA CYS A 766 -2.06 -15.64 -17.35
C CYS A 766 -0.90 -15.97 -18.30
N GLY A 767 0.35 -15.91 -17.82
CA GLY A 767 1.54 -16.11 -18.65
C GLY A 767 1.96 -14.88 -19.48
N GLY A 768 1.50 -13.69 -19.10
CA GLY A 768 1.92 -12.40 -19.66
C GLY A 768 1.05 -11.86 -20.82
N SER A 769 1.41 -10.67 -21.31
CA SER A 769 0.62 -9.86 -22.26
C SER A 769 0.64 -10.35 -23.72
N SER A 770 1.56 -11.26 -24.09
CA SER A 770 1.71 -11.73 -25.48
C SER A 770 0.64 -12.73 -25.95
N ARG A 771 -0.36 -13.00 -25.13
CA ARG A 771 -1.40 -14.02 -25.36
C ARG A 771 -2.71 -13.36 -25.78
N SER A 772 -3.63 -14.12 -26.36
CA SER A 772 -4.99 -13.62 -26.60
C SER A 772 -5.74 -13.52 -25.27
N TYR A 773 -6.36 -12.39 -25.01
CA TYR A 773 -7.19 -12.15 -23.83
C TYR A 773 -8.34 -11.19 -24.13
N ALA A 774 -9.33 -11.18 -23.24
CA ALA A 774 -10.34 -10.12 -23.12
C ALA A 774 -10.75 -10.00 -21.66
N TRP A 775 -11.32 -8.87 -21.28
CA TRP A 775 -11.79 -8.60 -19.93
C TRP A 775 -13.07 -7.78 -19.94
N ALA A 776 -13.83 -7.85 -18.84
CA ALA A 776 -14.98 -6.99 -18.60
C ALA A 776 -15.22 -6.79 -17.10
N PRO A 777 -15.47 -5.54 -16.65
CA PRO A 777 -15.97 -5.28 -15.30
C PRO A 777 -17.44 -5.71 -15.17
N LEU A 778 -17.85 -6.12 -13.98
CA LEU A 778 -19.26 -6.42 -13.66
C LEU A 778 -19.95 -5.14 -13.20
N ARG A 779 -20.93 -4.65 -13.98
CA ARG A 779 -21.53 -3.32 -13.75
C ARG A 779 -22.26 -3.18 -12.41
N THR A 780 -22.74 -4.29 -11.84
CA THR A 780 -23.50 -4.31 -10.58
C THR A 780 -22.64 -4.55 -9.34
N GLN A 781 -21.35 -4.85 -9.51
CA GLN A 781 -20.44 -5.21 -8.42
C GLN A 781 -19.14 -4.43 -8.57
N PRO A 782 -18.81 -3.49 -7.67
CA PRO A 782 -17.66 -2.60 -7.82
C PRO A 782 -16.32 -3.33 -8.02
N ASP A 783 -16.14 -4.47 -7.32
CA ASP A 783 -14.95 -5.33 -7.37
C ASP A 783 -15.08 -6.50 -8.36
N GLY A 784 -16.23 -6.57 -9.04
CA GLY A 784 -16.60 -7.67 -9.89
C GLY A 784 -15.87 -7.59 -11.23
N PHE A 785 -15.23 -8.69 -11.61
CA PHE A 785 -14.37 -8.71 -12.79
C PHE A 785 -14.34 -10.08 -13.47
N ARG A 786 -14.32 -10.08 -14.80
CA ARG A 786 -14.12 -11.26 -15.62
C ARG A 786 -12.97 -11.12 -16.58
N PHE A 787 -12.25 -12.22 -16.75
CA PHE A 787 -11.06 -12.28 -17.59
C PHE A 787 -10.98 -13.62 -18.30
N VAL A 788 -10.79 -13.58 -19.61
CA VAL A 788 -10.54 -14.75 -20.44
C VAL A 788 -9.17 -14.63 -21.10
N PHE A 789 -8.41 -15.71 -21.11
CA PHE A 789 -7.07 -15.72 -21.68
C PHE A 789 -6.66 -17.10 -22.21
N THR A 790 -5.71 -17.13 -23.15
CA THR A 790 -5.11 -18.37 -23.63
C THR A 790 -3.79 -18.65 -22.90
N LYS A 791 -3.68 -19.81 -22.23
CA LYS A 791 -2.44 -20.28 -21.60
C LYS A 791 -2.21 -21.75 -21.97
N ALA A 792 -1.00 -22.09 -22.38
CA ALA A 792 -0.63 -23.45 -22.84
C ALA A 792 -1.58 -24.06 -23.90
N GLY A 793 -2.19 -23.22 -24.76
CA GLY A 793 -3.11 -23.66 -25.82
C GLY A 793 -4.54 -23.98 -25.37
N GLN A 794 -4.88 -23.72 -24.10
CA GLN A 794 -6.24 -23.83 -23.56
C GLN A 794 -6.79 -22.44 -23.24
N MET A 795 -8.12 -22.31 -23.29
CA MET A 795 -8.83 -21.11 -22.87
C MET A 795 -9.06 -21.19 -21.36
N TYR A 796 -8.74 -20.14 -20.63
CA TYR A 796 -9.00 -20.01 -19.21
C TYR A 796 -10.00 -18.89 -18.99
N VAL A 797 -11.01 -19.13 -18.16
CA VAL A 797 -11.99 -18.12 -17.77
C VAL A 797 -11.93 -17.92 -16.26
N PHE A 798 -11.62 -16.70 -15.84
CA PHE A 798 -11.63 -16.24 -14.46
C PHE A 798 -12.83 -15.32 -14.25
N SER A 799 -13.54 -15.52 -13.14
CA SER A 799 -14.67 -14.68 -12.72
C SER A 799 -14.55 -14.44 -11.22
N GLN A 800 -14.67 -13.17 -10.83
CA GLN A 800 -14.70 -12.71 -9.45
C GLN A 800 -15.91 -11.81 -9.27
N MET A 801 -16.72 -12.07 -8.23
CA MET A 801 -17.85 -11.20 -7.89
C MET A 801 -17.45 -10.15 -6.86
N VAL A 802 -16.66 -10.55 -5.85
CA VAL A 802 -16.18 -9.70 -4.75
C VAL A 802 -14.68 -9.94 -4.55
N ALA A 803 -13.94 -8.90 -4.17
CA ALA A 803 -12.52 -9.03 -3.86
C ALA A 803 -12.29 -9.99 -2.67
N CYS A 804 -11.24 -10.81 -2.75
CA CYS A 804 -10.89 -11.76 -1.68
C CYS A 804 -10.23 -11.11 -0.46
N HIS A 805 -10.03 -9.81 -0.51
CA HIS A 805 -9.42 -9.01 0.54
C HIS A 805 -10.03 -7.61 0.55
N LYS A 806 -9.99 -6.97 1.71
CA LYS A 806 -10.58 -5.65 1.94
C LYS A 806 -9.63 -4.81 2.79
N THR A 807 -9.52 -3.52 2.48
CA THR A 807 -8.80 -2.59 3.35
C THR A 807 -9.74 -2.15 4.47
N LEU A 808 -9.42 -2.53 5.72
CA LEU A 808 -10.19 -2.13 6.90
C LEU A 808 -9.72 -0.78 7.44
N LYS A 809 -8.41 -0.52 7.41
CA LYS A 809 -7.80 0.78 7.70
C LYS A 809 -6.77 1.11 6.63
N ALA A 810 -6.87 2.29 6.03
CA ALA A 810 -5.87 2.75 5.06
C ALA A 810 -4.52 3.03 5.74
N GLY A 811 -3.43 2.71 5.03
CA GLY A 811 -2.06 2.97 5.46
C GLY A 811 -1.40 4.15 4.73
N GLY A 812 -0.15 4.42 5.07
CA GLY A 812 0.70 5.42 4.44
C GLY A 812 2.00 4.86 3.88
N HIS A 813 3.11 5.49 4.23
CA HIS A 813 4.45 5.03 3.85
C HIS A 813 4.81 3.77 4.65
N GLY A 814 5.42 2.79 3.99
CA GLY A 814 5.88 1.57 4.64
C GLY A 814 7.34 1.61 5.09
N ARG A 815 7.94 2.81 5.09
CA ARG A 815 9.31 3.13 5.52
C ARG A 815 9.36 4.51 6.16
N GLU A 816 10.50 4.84 6.72
CA GLU A 816 10.81 6.09 7.43
C GLU A 816 10.49 7.31 6.55
N ILE A 817 9.60 8.17 7.02
CA ILE A 817 9.31 9.47 6.44
C ILE A 817 10.45 10.42 6.81
N LYS A 818 11.14 10.94 5.80
CA LYS A 818 12.34 11.78 5.95
C LYS A 818 12.05 13.27 5.84
N ALA A 819 10.95 13.64 5.17
CA ALA A 819 10.58 15.03 4.96
C ALA A 819 9.07 15.22 4.99
N VAL A 820 8.62 16.32 5.59
CA VAL A 820 7.23 16.77 5.59
C VAL A 820 7.16 18.24 5.24
N SER A 821 6.14 18.63 4.49
CA SER A 821 5.88 20.03 4.17
C SER A 821 4.37 20.24 4.09
N VAL A 822 3.88 21.31 4.72
CA VAL A 822 2.45 21.62 4.77
C VAL A 822 2.13 22.91 4.01
N SER A 823 1.04 22.87 3.24
CA SER A 823 0.47 24.01 2.53
C SER A 823 -0.81 24.49 3.24
N SER A 824 -1.56 25.43 2.66
CA SER A 824 -2.84 25.85 3.25
C SER A 824 -3.89 24.74 3.28
N ARG A 825 -3.76 23.75 2.38
CA ARG A 825 -4.76 22.69 2.20
C ARG A 825 -4.18 21.28 2.28
N TYR A 826 -2.94 21.08 1.85
CA TYR A 826 -2.36 19.77 1.66
C TYR A 826 -1.15 19.56 2.55
N ILE A 827 -0.95 18.31 2.94
CA ILE A 827 0.27 17.86 3.61
C ILE A 827 1.01 16.98 2.60
N ALA A 828 2.29 17.22 2.37
CA ALA A 828 3.15 16.32 1.60
C ALA A 828 4.11 15.60 2.54
N THR A 829 4.20 14.29 2.41
CA THR A 829 5.19 13.45 3.11
C THR A 829 6.03 12.70 2.10
N ALA A 830 7.32 12.56 2.36
CA ALA A 830 8.22 11.78 1.52
C ALA A 830 9.07 10.84 2.37
N ALA A 831 9.22 9.60 1.91
CA ALA A 831 9.86 8.55 2.69
C ALA A 831 11.00 7.86 1.94
N GLU A 832 11.70 6.99 2.68
CA GLU A 832 12.74 6.10 2.15
C GLU A 832 12.18 5.02 1.20
N ASP A 833 10.85 4.90 1.10
CA ASP A 833 10.19 4.12 0.05
C ASP A 833 10.21 4.78 -1.34
N THR A 834 10.86 5.96 -1.47
CA THR A 834 11.01 6.76 -2.70
C THR A 834 9.72 7.36 -3.24
N VAL A 835 8.65 7.34 -2.43
CA VAL A 835 7.33 7.88 -2.79
C VAL A 835 7.09 9.20 -2.07
N ILE A 836 6.45 10.15 -2.75
CA ILE A 836 5.84 11.34 -2.13
C ILE A 836 4.35 11.09 -2.04
N ARG A 837 3.74 11.23 -0.86
CA ARG A 837 2.28 11.19 -0.70
C ARG A 837 1.75 12.58 -0.38
N ILE A 838 0.65 12.94 -1.03
CA ILE A 838 -0.08 14.17 -0.77
C ILE A 838 -1.38 13.81 -0.06
N TRP A 839 -1.64 14.50 1.04
CA TRP A 839 -2.73 14.23 1.96
C TRP A 839 -3.64 15.44 2.11
N GLU A 840 -4.94 15.18 2.27
CA GLU A 840 -5.89 16.11 2.85
C GLU A 840 -6.17 15.69 4.29
N TYR A 841 -6.12 16.66 5.21
CA TYR A 841 -6.46 16.45 6.61
C TYR A 841 -7.82 17.06 6.91
N ASP A 842 -8.77 16.22 7.31
CA ASP A 842 -10.07 16.64 7.80
C ASP A 842 -10.07 16.55 9.33
N GLY A 843 -10.12 17.71 9.97
CA GLY A 843 -10.08 17.87 11.42
C GLY A 843 -11.44 18.22 12.04
N ASP A 844 -12.54 18.15 11.29
CA ASP A 844 -13.84 18.69 11.71
C ASP A 844 -14.61 17.77 12.69
N HIS A 845 -15.58 18.35 13.41
CA HIS A 845 -16.28 17.89 14.64
C HIS A 845 -16.97 16.50 14.67
N SER A 846 -16.73 15.59 13.73
CA SER A 846 -17.12 14.18 13.86
C SER A 846 -16.07 13.41 14.67
N GLU A 847 -16.44 12.30 15.33
CA GLU A 847 -15.63 11.68 16.40
C GLU A 847 -14.18 11.25 16.06
N GLN A 848 -13.72 11.33 14.79
CA GLN A 848 -12.35 10.95 14.39
C GLN A 848 -11.78 11.82 13.27
N SER A 849 -10.65 12.48 13.51
CA SER A 849 -9.86 13.17 12.49
C SER A 849 -9.38 12.17 11.42
N LYS A 850 -9.38 12.58 10.15
CA LYS A 850 -9.04 11.70 9.02
C LYS A 850 -7.94 12.31 8.16
N LEU A 851 -6.90 11.53 7.90
CA LEU A 851 -5.86 11.85 6.92
C LEU A 851 -6.09 11.00 5.66
N ARG A 852 -6.43 11.64 4.54
CA ARG A 852 -6.76 10.97 3.27
C ARG A 852 -5.68 11.21 2.24
N CYS A 853 -5.05 10.14 1.75
CA CYS A 853 -4.08 10.22 0.66
C CYS A 853 -4.83 10.54 -0.65
N VAL A 854 -4.46 11.63 -1.32
CA VAL A 854 -5.10 12.09 -2.58
C VAL A 854 -4.21 11.93 -3.80
N ALA A 855 -2.89 11.79 -3.61
CA ALA A 855 -1.95 11.46 -4.69
C ALA A 855 -0.70 10.76 -4.12
N ALA A 856 -0.06 9.94 -4.94
CA ALA A 856 1.25 9.34 -4.68
C ALA A 856 2.16 9.52 -5.90
N LEU A 857 3.35 10.07 -5.69
CA LEU A 857 4.30 10.44 -6.74
C LEU A 857 5.53 9.52 -6.65
N GLU A 858 5.72 8.71 -7.70
CA GLU A 858 6.71 7.63 -7.74
C GLU A 858 7.73 7.91 -8.86
N LYS A 859 8.53 8.97 -8.71
CA LYS A 859 9.56 9.36 -9.70
C LYS A 859 10.98 9.33 -9.18
N HIS A 860 11.18 9.54 -7.88
CA HIS A 860 12.50 9.42 -7.27
C HIS A 860 12.97 7.97 -7.33
N ALA A 861 14.22 7.75 -7.72
CA ALA A 861 14.84 6.43 -7.69
C ALA A 861 15.54 6.15 -6.35
N THR A 862 15.69 7.17 -5.51
CA THR A 862 16.41 7.12 -4.24
C THR A 862 15.61 7.75 -3.10
N GLY A 863 16.07 7.55 -1.86
CA GLY A 863 15.42 8.12 -0.68
C GLY A 863 15.37 9.66 -0.74
N ILE A 864 14.17 10.20 -0.59
CA ILE A 864 13.89 11.64 -0.68
C ILE A 864 14.44 12.34 0.57
N GLN A 865 14.99 13.55 0.41
CA GLN A 865 15.67 14.29 1.47
C GLN A 865 14.88 15.51 1.97
N SER A 866 14.24 16.27 1.08
CA SER A 866 13.53 17.50 1.45
C SER A 866 12.32 17.75 0.53
N LEU A 867 11.29 18.39 1.09
CA LEU A 867 10.07 18.81 0.41
C LEU A 867 9.75 20.25 0.77
N LYS A 868 9.30 21.06 -0.19
CA LYS A 868 8.80 22.42 0.09
C LYS A 868 7.64 22.80 -0.81
N TRP A 869 6.57 23.28 -0.18
CA TRP A 869 5.45 23.88 -0.87
C TRP A 869 5.73 25.33 -1.25
N TYR A 870 5.24 25.70 -2.43
CA TYR A 870 4.94 27.08 -2.74
C TYR A 870 3.43 27.18 -3.00
N ARG A 871 2.71 27.70 -1.99
CA ARG A 871 1.24 27.72 -1.96
C ARG A 871 0.69 26.30 -2.15
N ASP A 872 -0.49 26.17 -2.77
CA ASP A 872 -1.13 24.88 -3.09
C ASP A 872 -0.87 24.44 -4.56
N GLU A 873 -0.01 25.14 -5.29
CA GLU A 873 0.16 24.97 -6.75
C GLU A 873 1.47 24.27 -7.13
N TYR A 874 2.54 24.47 -6.37
CA TYR A 874 3.86 23.89 -6.65
C TYR A 874 4.42 23.19 -5.43
N LEU A 875 4.91 21.97 -5.65
CA LEU A 875 5.71 21.22 -4.70
C LEU A 875 7.09 20.98 -5.30
N PHE A 876 8.13 21.20 -4.51
CA PHE A 876 9.51 20.92 -4.90
C PHE A 876 10.01 19.75 -4.06
N SER A 877 10.81 18.87 -4.65
CA SER A 877 11.39 17.73 -3.95
C SER A 877 12.84 17.47 -4.35
N SER A 878 13.65 17.03 -3.39
CA SER A 878 15.05 16.64 -3.61
C SER A 878 15.35 15.24 -3.06
N GLY A 879 16.31 14.54 -3.64
CA GLY A 879 16.70 13.19 -3.25
C GLY A 879 18.20 12.94 -3.32
N GLY A 880 18.56 11.65 -3.28
CA GLY A 880 19.89 11.20 -3.69
C GLY A 880 20.11 11.32 -5.19
N ASN A 881 21.31 10.96 -5.64
CA ASN A 881 21.74 11.04 -7.04
C ASN A 881 21.46 12.39 -7.72
N GLU A 882 21.58 13.47 -6.94
CA GLU A 882 21.30 14.84 -7.37
C GLU A 882 19.90 14.98 -8.02
N GLU A 883 18.93 14.19 -7.58
CA GLU A 883 17.56 14.27 -8.05
C GLU A 883 16.85 15.49 -7.44
N PHE A 884 16.31 16.33 -8.32
CA PHE A 884 15.40 17.41 -7.93
C PHE A 884 14.28 17.55 -8.95
N PHE A 885 13.05 17.70 -8.46
CA PHE A 885 11.84 17.79 -9.28
C PHE A 885 10.97 18.97 -8.89
N VAL A 886 10.33 19.57 -9.90
CA VAL A 886 9.28 20.57 -9.75
C VAL A 886 7.96 19.92 -10.11
N TRP A 887 7.06 19.85 -9.15
CA TRP A 887 5.72 19.29 -9.30
C TRP A 887 4.71 20.42 -9.39
N ARG A 888 3.81 20.32 -10.36
CA ARG A 888 2.68 21.23 -10.49
C ARG A 888 1.39 20.50 -10.19
N LEU A 889 0.58 21.11 -9.35
CA LEU A 889 -0.68 20.59 -8.89
C LEU A 889 -1.83 21.42 -9.45
N SER A 890 -2.86 20.71 -9.89
CA SER A 890 -4.10 21.27 -10.42
C SER A 890 -5.28 20.47 -9.87
N ARG A 891 -6.47 21.05 -9.87
CA ARG A 891 -7.69 20.32 -9.51
C ARG A 891 -8.48 19.97 -10.76
N ILE A 892 -8.87 18.71 -10.89
CA ILE A 892 -9.84 18.27 -11.90
C ILE A 892 -11.21 18.28 -11.25
N GLU A 893 -12.13 19.03 -11.85
CA GLU A 893 -13.54 19.04 -11.48
C GLU A 893 -14.35 18.51 -12.66
N SER A 894 -14.68 17.22 -12.63
CA SER A 894 -15.58 16.58 -13.60
C SER A 894 -16.71 15.86 -12.86
N ASN A 895 -17.74 15.43 -13.59
CA ASN A 895 -18.83 14.64 -13.02
C ASN A 895 -18.35 13.23 -12.63
N ASP A 896 -17.39 12.69 -13.37
CA ASP A 896 -16.86 11.33 -13.16
C ASP A 896 -15.70 11.29 -12.17
N PHE A 897 -14.95 12.39 -12.03
CA PHE A 897 -13.72 12.45 -11.25
C PHE A 897 -13.51 13.86 -10.66
N ASN A 898 -13.51 13.95 -9.33
CA ASN A 898 -13.08 15.14 -8.60
C ASN A 898 -11.83 14.80 -7.81
N GLY A 899 -10.67 15.23 -8.30
CA GLY A 899 -9.40 14.77 -7.75
C GLY A 899 -8.26 15.74 -7.99
N LEU A 900 -7.15 15.45 -7.31
CA LEU A 900 -5.90 16.18 -7.45
C LEU A 900 -5.15 15.67 -8.67
N ALA A 901 -4.87 16.56 -9.62
CA ALA A 901 -4.00 16.32 -10.75
C ALA A 901 -2.59 16.78 -10.43
N VAL A 902 -1.58 15.98 -10.80
CA VAL A 902 -0.18 16.27 -10.50
C VAL A 902 0.65 15.89 -11.71
N VAL A 903 1.53 16.80 -12.13
CA VAL A 903 2.49 16.56 -13.20
C VAL A 903 3.88 16.98 -12.73
N CYS A 904 4.89 16.19 -13.09
CA CYS A 904 6.28 16.61 -12.95
C CYS A 904 6.60 17.64 -14.04
N GLU A 905 6.51 18.92 -13.72
CA GLU A 905 6.70 20.02 -14.68
C GLU A 905 8.16 20.12 -15.14
N ALA A 906 9.12 19.90 -14.23
CA ALA A 906 10.54 19.94 -14.57
C ALA A 906 11.38 18.94 -13.78
N VAL A 907 12.47 18.52 -14.41
CA VAL A 907 13.53 17.67 -13.83
C VAL A 907 14.83 18.45 -13.86
N PHE A 908 15.55 18.46 -12.74
CA PHE A 908 16.83 19.15 -12.65
C PHE A 908 17.87 18.54 -13.60
N PRO A 909 18.49 19.36 -14.49
CA PRO A 909 19.35 18.86 -15.56
C PRO A 909 20.83 18.71 -15.17
N ASP A 910 21.33 19.51 -14.23
CA ASP A 910 22.77 19.66 -13.98
C ASP A 910 23.32 18.60 -13.00
N ARG A 911 23.14 17.32 -13.34
CA ARG A 911 23.68 16.21 -12.56
C ARG A 911 25.16 16.01 -12.88
N SER A 912 25.98 15.78 -11.86
CA SER A 912 27.37 15.35 -12.01
C SER A 912 27.43 13.98 -12.71
N GLU A 913 28.51 13.73 -13.45
CA GLU A 913 28.68 12.45 -14.18
C GLU A 913 28.64 11.22 -13.26
N VAL A 914 29.16 11.38 -12.03
CA VAL A 914 29.13 10.33 -11.01
C VAL A 914 27.75 10.23 -10.37
N GLY A 915 27.07 11.37 -10.19
CA GLY A 915 25.67 11.40 -9.75
C GLY A 915 25.44 10.71 -8.41
N ASP A 916 26.38 10.83 -7.46
CA ASP A 916 26.34 10.14 -6.15
C ASP A 916 26.10 11.11 -4.98
N ALA A 917 26.18 12.43 -5.22
CA ALA A 917 25.89 13.40 -4.17
C ALA A 917 24.38 13.48 -3.91
N ARG A 918 24.02 13.69 -2.64
CA ARG A 918 22.65 14.02 -2.23
C ARG A 918 22.45 15.53 -2.24
N ILE A 919 21.29 15.99 -2.75
CA ILE A 919 20.79 17.34 -2.47
C ILE A 919 20.08 17.26 -1.12
N THR A 920 20.80 17.64 -0.07
CA THR A 920 20.41 17.42 1.33
C THR A 920 19.26 18.33 1.76
N ASP A 921 19.24 19.57 1.28
CA ASP A 921 18.15 20.51 1.48
C ASP A 921 18.17 21.58 0.37
N PHE A 922 17.07 22.28 0.20
CA PHE A 922 16.95 23.39 -0.73
C PHE A 922 15.98 24.44 -0.19
N ASP A 923 15.99 25.65 -0.74
CA ASP A 923 14.98 26.66 -0.43
C ASP A 923 14.52 27.40 -1.68
N VAL A 924 13.27 27.84 -1.67
CA VAL A 924 12.61 28.43 -2.85
C VAL A 924 11.98 29.76 -2.49
N THR A 925 12.26 30.77 -3.30
CA THR A 925 11.62 32.10 -3.19
C THR A 925 11.16 32.59 -4.55
N ARG A 926 10.07 33.36 -4.58
CA ARG A 926 9.58 33.98 -5.82
C ARG A 926 10.42 35.22 -6.19
N ALA A 927 10.94 35.25 -7.41
CA ALA A 927 11.56 36.42 -8.02
C ALA A 927 10.49 37.46 -8.43
N ALA A 928 10.86 38.74 -8.57
CA ALA A 928 9.91 39.77 -9.00
C ALA A 928 9.44 39.47 -10.43
N SER A 929 8.14 39.61 -10.69
CA SER A 929 7.57 39.32 -12.01
C SER A 929 8.02 40.33 -13.05
N ASP A 930 8.42 39.85 -14.22
CA ASP A 930 8.27 40.62 -15.46
C ASP A 930 6.77 40.81 -15.75
N ASP A 931 6.40 41.89 -16.45
CA ASP A 931 5.02 42.29 -16.76
C ASP A 931 4.15 41.22 -17.48
N ASN A 932 4.73 40.06 -17.84
CA ASN A 932 4.09 38.94 -18.53
C ASN A 932 3.38 37.91 -17.62
N GLY A 933 3.39 38.08 -16.30
CA GLY A 933 2.63 37.21 -15.37
C GLY A 933 3.16 35.78 -15.19
N ALA A 934 4.32 35.44 -15.75
CA ALA A 934 4.99 34.15 -15.53
C ALA A 934 5.61 34.09 -14.11
N LEU A 935 5.49 32.94 -13.44
CA LEU A 935 6.13 32.70 -12.15
C LEU A 935 7.61 32.35 -12.35
N GLU A 936 8.50 33.18 -11.80
CA GLU A 936 9.94 32.89 -11.70
C GLU A 936 10.31 32.54 -10.25
N PHE A 937 11.03 31.43 -10.10
CA PHE A 937 11.52 30.92 -8.83
C PHE A 937 13.04 31.04 -8.74
N CYS A 938 13.54 31.55 -7.62
CA CYS A 938 14.93 31.42 -7.22
C CYS A 938 15.05 30.22 -6.26
N ILE A 939 15.82 29.22 -6.66
CA ILE A 939 15.98 27.93 -5.98
C ILE A 939 17.44 27.80 -5.58
N SER A 940 17.73 27.71 -4.28
CA SER A 940 19.09 27.38 -3.81
C SER A 940 19.13 26.00 -3.20
N MET A 941 20.16 25.23 -3.53
CA MET A 941 20.34 23.84 -3.15
C MET A 941 21.68 23.66 -2.46
N VAL A 942 21.71 22.84 -1.42
CA VAL A 942 22.94 22.40 -0.77
C VAL A 942 23.15 20.92 -1.01
N LEU A 943 24.40 20.55 -1.33
CA LEU A 943 24.78 19.18 -1.63
C LEU A 943 25.70 18.61 -0.55
N SER A 944 25.64 17.29 -0.41
CA SER A 944 26.46 16.53 0.54
C SER A 944 27.98 16.66 0.35
N ASN A 945 28.43 17.12 -0.82
CA ASN A 945 29.83 17.40 -1.14
C ASN A 945 30.27 18.84 -0.81
N SER A 946 29.52 19.56 0.03
CA SER A 946 29.81 20.95 0.47
C SER A 946 29.51 22.04 -0.58
N THR A 947 28.82 21.69 -1.67
CA THR A 947 28.46 22.64 -2.73
C THR A 947 27.14 23.34 -2.42
N LEU A 948 27.11 24.65 -2.61
CA LEU A 948 25.91 25.50 -2.65
C LEU A 948 25.70 25.96 -4.09
N GLN A 949 24.49 25.76 -4.62
CA GLN A 949 24.12 26.20 -5.97
C GLN A 949 22.81 26.97 -5.93
N THR A 950 22.71 28.03 -6.72
CA THR A 950 21.49 28.85 -6.84
C THR A 950 21.09 28.96 -8.30
N TYR A 951 19.82 28.71 -8.58
CA TYR A 951 19.21 28.67 -9.91
C TYR A 951 18.02 29.63 -9.99
N ALA A 952 17.78 30.20 -11.17
CA ALA A 952 16.49 30.74 -11.56
C ALA A 952 15.72 29.68 -12.36
N TYR A 953 14.41 29.55 -12.13
CA TYR A 953 13.55 28.62 -12.85
C TYR A 953 12.26 29.31 -13.31
N THR A 954 11.93 29.15 -14.60
CA THR A 954 10.61 29.41 -15.17
C THR A 954 10.20 28.23 -16.05
N LYS A 955 8.89 28.03 -16.25
CA LYS A 955 8.39 26.97 -17.14
C LYS A 955 8.94 27.10 -18.57
N GLN A 956 9.11 28.32 -19.06
CA GLN A 956 9.56 28.58 -20.44
C GLN A 956 11.08 28.48 -20.61
N ALA A 957 11.86 29.00 -19.65
CA ALA A 957 13.32 29.04 -19.76
C ALA A 957 14.02 27.82 -19.12
N GLY A 958 13.32 27.04 -18.30
CA GLY A 958 13.92 25.96 -17.52
C GLY A 958 14.83 26.49 -16.41
N PHE A 959 15.75 25.65 -15.95
CA PHE A 959 16.73 25.99 -14.92
C PHE A 959 17.90 26.78 -15.52
N ARG A 960 18.24 27.90 -14.91
CA ARG A 960 19.41 28.72 -15.24
C ARG A 960 20.27 28.91 -13.99
N LEU A 961 21.49 28.40 -14.01
CA LEU A 961 22.45 28.59 -12.92
C LEU A 961 22.73 30.08 -12.74
N LEU A 962 22.60 30.57 -11.51
CA LEU A 962 22.94 31.94 -11.13
C LEU A 962 24.28 32.01 -10.40
N ARG A 963 24.57 31.00 -9.57
CA ARG A 963 25.77 30.96 -8.74
C ARG A 963 26.11 29.54 -8.29
N ARG A 964 27.40 29.27 -8.17
CA ARG A 964 27.95 28.10 -7.47
C ARG A 964 28.98 28.55 -6.43
N SER A 965 28.99 27.92 -5.26
CA SER A 965 29.94 28.19 -4.20
C SER A 965 30.24 26.92 -3.42
N MET A 966 31.37 26.89 -2.72
CA MET A 966 31.78 25.77 -1.88
C MET A 966 32.03 26.27 -0.45
N TYR A 967 31.63 25.49 0.55
CA TYR A 967 31.86 25.86 1.95
C TYR A 967 33.28 25.49 2.40
N THR A 968 33.53 24.25 2.80
CA THR A 968 34.83 23.81 3.34
C THR A 968 35.19 22.35 3.02
N GLY A 969 34.22 21.55 2.58
CA GLY A 969 34.31 20.08 2.47
C GLY A 969 33.35 19.36 3.42
N ALA A 970 32.88 20.02 4.49
CA ALA A 970 31.83 19.49 5.35
C ALA A 970 30.50 19.41 4.58
N CYS A 971 29.75 18.32 4.78
CA CYS A 971 28.40 18.16 4.21
C CYS A 971 27.49 19.27 4.76
N LEU A 972 26.88 20.03 3.85
CA LEU A 972 25.85 21.02 4.16
C LEU A 972 24.52 20.28 4.36
N THR A 973 23.80 20.59 5.43
CA THR A 973 22.62 19.82 5.86
C THR A 973 21.30 20.58 5.76
N GLN A 974 21.33 21.91 5.89
CA GLN A 974 20.13 22.76 5.88
C GLN A 974 20.42 24.07 5.15
N ILE A 975 19.40 24.64 4.51
CA ILE A 975 19.47 25.95 3.85
C ILE A 975 18.18 26.76 4.00
N ARG A 976 18.28 28.06 4.28
CA ARG A 976 17.13 28.99 4.25
C ARG A 976 17.51 30.31 3.57
N HIS A 977 16.62 30.83 2.73
CA HIS A 977 16.71 32.16 2.17
C HIS A 977 16.33 33.19 3.25
N LEU A 978 17.22 34.14 3.49
CA LEU A 978 16.97 35.28 4.38
C LEU A 978 16.64 36.50 3.54
N GLY A 979 15.38 36.56 3.09
CA GLY A 979 14.97 37.53 2.07
C GLY A 979 15.49 37.13 0.69
N ARG A 980 15.71 38.10 -0.21
CA ARG A 980 16.22 37.85 -1.58
C ARG A 980 17.75 37.85 -1.66
N ASP A 981 18.39 38.51 -0.72
CA ASP A 981 19.79 38.92 -0.84
C ASP A 981 20.73 38.07 0.01
N TYR A 982 20.23 37.13 0.82
CA TYR A 982 21.07 36.35 1.72
C TYR A 982 20.61 34.90 1.82
N ILE A 983 21.58 34.00 2.00
CA ILE A 983 21.37 32.57 2.18
C ILE A 983 22.04 32.15 3.48
N LEU A 984 21.30 31.47 4.35
CA LEU A 984 21.80 30.83 5.55
C LEU A 984 21.95 29.33 5.29
N THR A 985 23.08 28.76 5.65
CA THR A 985 23.32 27.30 5.59
C THR A 985 23.77 26.77 6.95
N ALA A 986 23.51 25.49 7.18
CA ALA A 986 24.05 24.73 8.30
C ALA A 986 24.82 23.50 7.81
N ALA A 987 25.76 23.01 8.61
CA ALA A 987 26.66 21.95 8.21
C ALA A 987 26.90 20.89 9.29
N THR A 988 27.51 19.77 8.87
CA THR A 988 27.89 18.62 9.71
C THR A 988 28.95 18.94 10.77
N ASP A 989 29.71 20.03 10.60
CA ASP A 989 30.73 20.51 11.54
C ASP A 989 30.17 21.37 12.69
N GLY A 990 28.85 21.63 12.70
CA GLY A 990 28.17 22.42 13.74
C GLY A 990 28.18 23.93 13.52
N TYR A 991 28.54 24.40 12.33
CA TYR A 991 28.57 25.83 11.99
C TYR A 991 27.36 26.27 11.16
N LEU A 992 27.00 27.55 11.34
CA LEU A 992 26.11 28.30 10.47
C LEU A 992 26.93 29.24 9.59
N ALA A 993 26.63 29.32 8.30
CA ALA A 993 27.27 30.23 7.36
C ALA A 993 26.24 31.08 6.60
N ILE A 994 26.46 32.39 6.55
CA ILE A 994 25.60 33.37 5.86
C ILE A 994 26.33 33.90 4.62
N TYR A 995 25.73 33.70 3.46
CA TYR A 995 26.21 34.17 2.16
C TYR A 995 25.39 35.36 1.71
N ALA A 996 26.04 36.40 1.17
CA ALA A 996 25.37 37.47 0.44
C ALA A 996 25.14 37.04 -1.01
N ASN A 997 23.94 37.27 -1.54
CA ASN A 997 23.47 36.90 -2.87
C ASN A 997 23.73 38.00 -3.92
N THR A 998 24.50 39.03 -3.57
CA THR A 998 24.87 40.14 -4.45
C THR A 998 26.06 39.76 -5.33
N GLU A 999 25.79 39.09 -6.45
CA GLU A 999 26.55 39.14 -7.70
C GLU A 999 25.86 38.18 -8.68
N ARG A 1000 25.19 38.72 -9.72
CA ARG A 1000 24.89 37.94 -10.92
C ARG A 1000 26.23 37.76 -11.61
N GLU A 1001 26.64 36.54 -11.93
CA GLU A 1001 27.73 36.36 -12.88
C GLU A 1001 27.30 37.04 -14.20
N SER A 1002 27.80 38.26 -14.42
CA SER A 1002 27.87 38.86 -15.74
C SER A 1002 28.60 37.85 -16.61
N GLU A 1003 28.10 37.57 -17.82
CA GLU A 1003 28.82 36.80 -18.83
C GLU A 1003 30.24 37.37 -18.95
N VAL A 1004 31.22 36.67 -18.37
CA VAL A 1004 32.63 37.04 -18.51
C VAL A 1004 33.05 36.50 -19.87
N ASP A 1005 33.08 37.40 -20.86
CA ASP A 1005 33.91 37.24 -22.04
C ASP A 1005 35.33 36.85 -21.59
N ALA A 1006 35.86 35.79 -22.18
CA ALA A 1006 37.04 35.05 -21.74
C ALA A 1006 38.39 35.80 -21.82
N ASP A 1007 38.42 37.13 -21.89
CA ASP A 1007 39.61 37.90 -22.32
C ASP A 1007 40.11 39.00 -21.38
N HIS A 1008 39.63 39.11 -20.12
CA HIS A 1008 40.23 40.06 -19.16
C HIS A 1008 40.54 39.45 -17.79
N GLU A 1009 41.80 39.00 -17.64
CA GLU A 1009 42.48 38.90 -16.34
C GLU A 1009 42.70 40.31 -15.78
N ASP A 1010 41.76 40.83 -15.00
CA ASP A 1010 42.06 41.92 -14.07
C ASP A 1010 41.47 41.63 -12.69
N SER A 1011 42.35 41.77 -11.70
CA SER A 1011 42.20 41.36 -10.31
C SER A 1011 41.06 42.10 -9.59
N VAL A 1012 39.93 41.41 -9.38
CA VAL A 1012 38.97 41.78 -8.32
C VAL A 1012 39.42 41.08 -7.03
N ASN A 1013 39.69 41.85 -5.97
CA ASN A 1013 40.14 41.34 -4.67
C ASN A 1013 39.11 40.34 -4.09
N ALA A 1014 39.42 39.04 -4.16
CA ALA A 1014 38.58 37.93 -3.71
C ALA A 1014 38.30 37.86 -2.19
N THR A 1015 38.80 38.82 -1.39
CA THR A 1015 38.67 38.82 0.07
C THR A 1015 37.36 39.42 0.61
N ASP A 1016 36.56 40.12 -0.21
CA ASP A 1016 35.39 40.86 0.28
C ASP A 1016 34.06 40.07 0.34
N ASN A 1017 34.01 38.88 -0.28
CA ASN A 1017 32.80 38.03 -0.41
C ASN A 1017 32.79 36.76 0.47
N LEU A 1018 33.62 36.70 1.52
CA LEU A 1018 33.63 35.55 2.44
C LEU A 1018 32.33 35.48 3.26
N PRO A 1019 31.74 34.28 3.45
CA PRO A 1019 30.55 34.11 4.25
C PRO A 1019 30.81 34.44 5.73
N VAL A 1020 29.80 34.96 6.42
CA VAL A 1020 29.85 35.13 7.88
C VAL A 1020 29.57 33.77 8.52
N VAL A 1021 30.55 33.21 9.22
CA VAL A 1021 30.46 31.87 9.82
C VAL A 1021 30.44 31.95 11.35
N THR A 1022 29.57 31.19 12.01
CA THR A 1022 29.55 31.05 13.48
C THR A 1022 29.35 29.59 13.91
N ARG A 1023 30.20 29.10 14.82
CA ARG A 1023 29.98 27.81 15.47
C ARG A 1023 28.84 27.91 16.48
N LEU A 1024 27.94 26.92 16.45
CA LEU A 1024 26.84 26.79 17.41
C LEU A 1024 26.84 25.43 18.11
N HIS A 1025 26.88 24.34 17.33
CA HIS A 1025 26.82 22.96 17.85
C HIS A 1025 28.20 22.31 17.93
N GLN A 1026 28.29 21.24 18.72
CA GLN A 1026 29.49 20.39 18.78
C GLN A 1026 29.62 19.52 17.53
N ASN A 1027 28.49 19.05 17.00
CA ASN A 1027 28.36 18.14 15.85
C ASN A 1027 27.30 18.68 14.87
N THR A 1028 26.83 17.83 13.96
CA THR A 1028 25.90 18.12 12.87
C THR A 1028 24.66 18.87 13.33
N ILE A 1029 24.32 19.94 12.62
CA ILE A 1029 23.00 20.59 12.70
C ILE A 1029 22.04 19.80 11.82
N LYS A 1030 21.05 19.14 12.42
CA LYS A 1030 20.11 18.24 11.75
C LYS A 1030 18.86 18.98 11.25
N SER A 1031 18.36 19.91 12.05
CA SER A 1031 17.15 20.69 11.76
C SER A 1031 17.37 22.18 11.97
N LEU A 1032 16.66 23.00 11.21
CA LEU A 1032 16.78 24.45 11.24
C LEU A 1032 15.47 25.09 10.81
N ASP A 1033 14.97 26.03 11.62
CA ASP A 1033 13.86 26.90 11.26
C ASP A 1033 14.18 28.37 11.51
N VAL A 1034 13.59 29.24 10.70
CA VAL A 1034 13.88 30.68 10.69
C VAL A 1034 12.59 31.48 10.57
N ARG A 1035 12.43 32.47 11.44
CA ARG A 1035 11.36 33.46 11.35
C ARG A 1035 11.91 34.87 11.26
N ARG A 1036 11.42 35.62 10.26
CA ARG A 1036 11.61 37.08 10.22
C ARG A 1036 10.78 37.71 11.34
N VAL A 1037 11.38 38.69 11.97
CA VAL A 1037 10.83 39.37 13.12
C VAL A 1037 10.33 40.75 12.67
N ALA A 1038 9.17 41.18 13.18
CA ALA A 1038 8.65 42.50 12.88
C ALA A 1038 9.62 43.58 13.42
N SER A 1039 10.15 44.36 12.49
CA SER A 1039 10.89 45.60 12.75
C SER A 1039 9.99 46.79 12.36
N PRO A 1040 10.15 47.97 12.98
CA PRO A 1040 9.51 49.19 12.48
C PRO A 1040 9.76 49.36 10.98
N GLU A 1041 8.78 49.86 10.23
CA GLU A 1041 8.84 49.96 8.75
C GLU A 1041 10.06 50.76 8.24
N ASP A 1042 10.60 51.67 9.07
CA ASP A 1042 11.78 52.49 8.79
C ASP A 1042 13.11 51.91 9.33
N ALA A 1043 13.12 50.65 9.79
CA ALA A 1043 14.32 50.06 10.39
C ALA A 1043 15.43 49.80 9.33
N PRO A 1044 16.71 50.09 9.65
CA PRO A 1044 17.83 49.92 8.72
C PRO A 1044 18.21 48.45 8.48
N SER A 1045 17.63 47.51 9.23
CA SER A 1045 17.95 46.09 9.18
C SER A 1045 16.73 45.19 9.35
N PHE A 1046 16.74 44.05 8.65
CA PHE A 1046 15.85 42.93 8.86
C PHE A 1046 16.40 42.03 9.97
N GLU A 1047 15.55 41.68 10.94
CA GLU A 1047 15.92 40.83 12.07
C GLU A 1047 15.31 39.43 11.92
N TYR A 1048 16.08 38.40 12.25
CA TYR A 1048 15.71 37.00 12.11
C TYR A 1048 16.02 36.22 13.39
N LEU A 1049 15.05 35.42 13.83
CA LEU A 1049 15.25 34.37 14.83
C LEU A 1049 15.55 33.06 14.10
N VAL A 1050 16.68 32.44 14.42
CA VAL A 1050 17.08 31.13 13.92
C VAL A 1050 17.12 30.15 15.09
N VAL A 1051 16.46 29.00 14.93
CA VAL A 1051 16.47 27.92 15.91
C VAL A 1051 16.96 26.65 15.23
N THR A 1052 17.86 25.91 15.89
CA THR A 1052 18.53 24.74 15.31
C THR A 1052 18.51 23.55 16.26
N GLY A 1053 18.28 22.35 15.72
CA GLY A 1053 18.41 21.08 16.42
C GLY A 1053 19.70 20.36 16.01
N GLY A 1054 20.46 19.88 17.00
CA GLY A 1054 21.73 19.21 16.76
C GLY A 1054 21.69 17.71 17.03
N ASP A 1055 22.64 17.00 16.41
CA ASP A 1055 22.97 15.60 16.70
C ASP A 1055 23.57 15.44 18.11
N ASP A 1056 24.10 16.53 18.66
CA ASP A 1056 24.57 16.68 20.04
C ASP A 1056 23.45 16.96 21.05
N ASN A 1057 22.23 16.47 20.75
CA ASN A 1057 21.03 16.52 21.59
C ASN A 1057 20.70 17.90 22.21
N ALA A 1058 21.14 18.97 21.55
CA ALA A 1058 21.04 20.35 22.02
C ALA A 1058 20.16 21.21 21.09
N LEU A 1059 19.53 22.23 21.68
CA LEU A 1059 18.74 23.24 20.97
C LEU A 1059 19.52 24.56 20.89
N GLY A 1060 19.84 24.98 19.68
CA GLY A 1060 20.53 26.24 19.38
C GLY A 1060 19.56 27.38 19.08
N VAL A 1061 19.88 28.59 19.52
CA VAL A 1061 19.09 29.81 19.26
C VAL A 1061 20.04 30.93 18.86
N THR A 1062 19.78 31.56 17.71
CA THR A 1062 20.62 32.63 17.14
C THR A 1062 19.77 33.79 16.64
N HIS A 1063 20.21 35.02 16.92
CA HIS A 1063 19.61 36.25 16.43
C HIS A 1063 20.50 36.87 15.35
N ILE A 1064 19.96 36.99 14.13
CA ILE A 1064 20.68 37.53 12.97
C ILE A 1064 20.06 38.87 12.57
N SER A 1065 20.91 39.84 12.23
CA SER A 1065 20.53 41.15 11.72
C SER A 1065 21.19 41.38 10.36
N LEU A 1066 20.36 41.66 9.35
CA LEU A 1066 20.75 41.87 7.96
C LEU A 1066 20.41 43.29 7.51
N PRO A 1067 21.25 43.98 6.74
CA PRO A 1067 20.93 45.33 6.26
C PRO A 1067 19.79 45.33 5.23
N SER A 1068 18.95 46.37 5.22
CA SER A 1068 17.75 46.45 4.37
C SER A 1068 18.02 46.76 2.90
N LYS A 1069 19.18 47.32 2.55
CA LYS A 1069 19.66 47.51 1.17
C LYS A 1069 21.11 47.06 1.05
N ALA A 1070 21.39 46.14 0.14
CA ALA A 1070 22.75 45.66 -0.14
C ALA A 1070 23.62 46.64 -0.96
N GLN A 1071 23.21 47.91 -1.12
CA GLN A 1071 23.78 48.86 -2.08
C GLN A 1071 25.02 49.65 -1.61
N THR A 1072 25.53 49.44 -0.39
CA THR A 1072 26.80 50.04 0.02
C THR A 1072 27.70 48.99 0.67
N CYS A 1073 28.92 48.85 0.15
CA CYS A 1073 29.91 47.81 0.47
C CYS A 1073 30.39 47.77 1.95
N ALA A 1074 29.71 48.44 2.89
CA ALA A 1074 30.12 48.55 4.28
C ALA A 1074 29.22 47.81 5.29
N ALA A 1075 27.97 47.48 4.96
CA ALA A 1075 27.05 46.81 5.90
C ALA A 1075 27.04 45.28 5.66
N ARG A 1076 27.66 44.53 6.57
CA ARG A 1076 27.68 43.05 6.54
C ARG A 1076 26.58 42.45 7.42
N ALA A 1077 26.17 41.22 7.12
CA ALA A 1077 25.33 40.41 8.00
C ALA A 1077 25.98 40.28 9.40
N THR A 1078 25.19 40.40 10.47
CA THR A 1078 25.71 40.33 11.85
C THR A 1078 24.93 39.34 12.71
N VAL A 1079 25.66 38.57 13.53
CA VAL A 1079 25.08 37.69 14.55
C VAL A 1079 25.04 38.47 15.88
N LYS A 1080 23.84 38.91 16.30
CA LYS A 1080 23.65 39.74 17.49
C LYS A 1080 23.72 38.95 18.80
N SER A 1081 23.17 37.75 18.81
CA SER A 1081 23.24 36.82 19.94
C SER A 1081 23.22 35.37 19.47
N LYS A 1082 23.84 34.49 20.26
CA LYS A 1082 23.75 33.04 20.13
C LYS A 1082 23.73 32.37 21.50
N SER A 1083 22.96 31.31 21.63
CA SER A 1083 22.85 30.51 22.85
C SER A 1083 22.56 29.05 22.51
N ILE A 1084 22.93 28.14 23.40
CA ILE A 1084 22.68 26.71 23.26
C ILE A 1084 22.10 26.16 24.55
N ILE A 1085 21.07 25.33 24.43
CA ILE A 1085 20.44 24.59 25.52
C ILE A 1085 20.91 23.14 25.36
N ARG A 1086 21.85 22.74 26.20
CA ARG A 1086 22.41 21.38 26.16
C ARG A 1086 21.41 20.38 26.75
N SER A 1087 21.47 19.14 26.27
CA SER A 1087 20.62 18.04 26.77
C SER A 1087 19.14 18.40 26.76
N ALA A 1088 18.70 19.09 25.70
CA ALA A 1088 17.29 19.40 25.50
C ALA A 1088 16.47 18.12 25.27
N HIS A 1089 17.10 17.13 24.61
CA HIS A 1089 16.61 15.77 24.41
C HIS A 1089 17.64 14.72 24.86
N ALA A 1090 17.21 13.47 24.94
CA ALA A 1090 18.09 12.33 25.22
C ALA A 1090 18.82 11.82 23.96
N ALA A 1091 18.33 12.18 22.77
CA ALA A 1091 18.92 11.83 21.47
C ALA A 1091 18.97 13.05 20.52
N ALA A 1092 19.39 12.83 19.28
CA ALA A 1092 19.48 13.87 18.25
C ALA A 1092 18.14 14.58 18.02
N ILE A 1093 18.16 15.90 17.86
CA ILE A 1093 16.97 16.71 17.55
C ILE A 1093 16.83 16.81 16.03
N THR A 1094 15.91 16.04 15.48
CA THR A 1094 15.71 15.86 14.04
C THR A 1094 14.67 16.81 13.45
N GLY A 1095 13.75 17.34 14.26
CA GLY A 1095 12.75 18.33 13.84
C GLY A 1095 12.69 19.54 14.78
N VAL A 1096 12.60 20.75 14.21
CA VAL A 1096 12.45 22.02 14.94
C VAL A 1096 11.53 22.92 14.14
N VAL A 1097 10.51 23.49 14.78
CA VAL A 1097 9.65 24.53 14.17
C VAL A 1097 9.34 25.66 15.15
N ILE A 1098 9.32 26.89 14.66
CA ILE A 1098 8.88 28.07 15.38
C ILE A 1098 7.36 28.19 15.20
N ALA A 1099 6.61 27.58 16.13
CA ALA A 1099 5.16 27.56 16.09
C ALA A 1099 4.56 28.97 16.24
N ASN A 1100 5.12 29.84 17.09
CA ASN A 1100 4.59 31.19 17.27
C ASN A 1100 5.66 32.22 17.65
N LEU A 1101 5.41 33.47 17.27
CA LEU A 1101 6.21 34.63 17.66
C LEU A 1101 5.27 35.68 18.25
N GLU A 1102 5.47 36.08 19.51
CA GLU A 1102 4.58 37.05 20.16
C GLU A 1102 4.71 38.45 19.52
N GLU A 1103 3.60 38.99 19.01
CA GLU A 1103 3.55 40.25 18.24
C GLU A 1103 3.77 41.51 19.13
N ASN A 1104 3.36 41.47 20.40
CA ASN A 1104 3.43 42.59 21.34
C ASN A 1104 4.79 42.71 22.05
N GLY A 1105 5.84 43.02 21.30
CA GLY A 1105 7.20 43.29 21.81
C GLY A 1105 8.26 42.25 21.42
N GLY A 1106 7.86 41.15 20.76
CA GLY A 1106 8.73 40.32 19.93
C GLY A 1106 9.95 39.67 20.59
N ASN A 1107 9.93 39.46 21.90
CA ASN A 1107 11.05 38.85 22.65
C ASN A 1107 10.70 37.46 23.24
N SER A 1108 9.59 36.87 22.79
CA SER A 1108 9.11 35.54 23.18
C SER A 1108 8.72 34.75 21.93
N ALA A 1109 9.11 33.47 21.87
CA ALA A 1109 8.75 32.54 20.80
C ALA A 1109 8.35 31.18 21.37
N VAL A 1110 7.38 30.52 20.76
CA VAL A 1110 7.03 29.12 21.04
C VAL A 1110 7.65 28.25 19.97
N VAL A 1111 8.46 27.28 20.39
CA VAL A 1111 9.20 26.36 19.53
C VAL A 1111 8.78 24.94 19.88
N VAL A 1112 8.60 24.10 18.86
CA VAL A 1112 8.35 22.66 19.05
C VAL A 1112 9.53 21.89 18.50
N THR A 1113 9.97 20.87 19.23
CA THR A 1113 11.10 20.02 18.87
C THR A 1113 10.70 18.54 18.90
N GLY A 1114 11.16 17.78 17.91
CA GLY A 1114 11.04 16.33 17.82
C GLY A 1114 12.42 15.67 17.78
N SER A 1115 12.53 14.48 18.36
CA SER A 1115 13.80 13.77 18.52
C SER A 1115 13.64 12.26 18.46
N ASN A 1116 14.75 11.57 18.15
CA ASN A 1116 14.86 10.11 18.14
C ASN A 1116 14.69 9.46 19.53
N ASP A 1117 14.55 10.24 20.60
CA ASP A 1117 14.14 9.76 21.92
C ASP A 1117 12.61 9.56 22.05
N GLN A 1118 11.87 9.72 20.94
CA GLN A 1118 10.41 9.60 20.86
C GLN A 1118 9.68 10.59 21.79
N ARG A 1119 10.26 11.78 22.00
CA ARG A 1119 9.61 12.88 22.72
C ARG A 1119 9.38 14.08 21.81
N VAL A 1120 8.20 14.67 21.94
CA VAL A 1120 7.88 15.99 21.39
C VAL A 1120 7.84 16.97 22.55
N LYS A 1121 8.60 18.05 22.44
CA LYS A 1121 8.74 19.06 23.49
C LYS A 1121 8.35 20.44 22.98
N VAL A 1122 7.64 21.19 23.81
CA VAL A 1122 7.27 22.58 23.53
C VAL A 1122 8.10 23.49 24.43
N TRP A 1123 8.78 24.44 23.82
CA TRP A 1123 9.65 25.39 24.49
C TRP A 1123 9.14 26.80 24.31
N ARG A 1124 9.21 27.60 25.38
CA ARG A 1124 9.09 29.04 25.32
C ARG A 1124 10.48 29.66 25.40
N LEU A 1125 10.90 30.33 24.34
CA LEU A 1125 12.15 31.09 24.29
C LEU A 1125 11.85 32.55 24.64
N VAL A 1126 12.46 33.06 25.69
CA VAL A 1126 12.28 34.45 26.17
C VAL A 1126 13.63 35.16 26.16
N SER A 1127 13.63 36.47 25.90
CA SER A 1127 14.84 37.30 25.94
C SER A 1127 15.91 36.87 24.92
N TRP A 1128 15.48 36.37 23.76
CA TRP A 1128 16.38 35.89 22.72
C TRP A 1128 17.05 37.04 21.92
N ARG A 1129 16.46 38.24 21.94
CA ARG A 1129 17.05 39.44 21.32
C ARG A 1129 18.27 39.91 22.15
N GLY A 1130 19.45 39.88 21.52
CA GLY A 1130 20.75 40.11 22.19
C GLY A 1130 20.98 41.46 22.88
N GLN A 1131 20.17 42.50 22.62
CA GLN A 1131 20.32 43.83 23.24
C GLN A 1131 18.97 44.57 23.39
N GLU A 1132 18.64 44.93 24.63
CA GLU A 1132 17.67 45.97 24.97
C GLU A 1132 18.35 46.86 26.04
N GLN A 1133 18.46 48.17 25.79
CA GLN A 1133 19.04 49.15 26.73
C GLN A 1133 20.48 48.85 27.21
N GLY A 1134 21.36 48.33 26.34
CA GLY A 1134 22.80 48.23 26.62
C GLY A 1134 23.22 47.09 27.58
N ARG A 1135 22.30 46.24 28.04
CA ARG A 1135 22.62 45.00 28.78
C ARG A 1135 22.47 43.76 27.89
N ARG A 1136 23.46 42.88 27.94
CA ARG A 1136 23.44 41.57 27.26
C ARG A 1136 22.42 40.67 27.99
N GLN A 1137 21.28 40.41 27.36
CA GLN A 1137 20.29 39.46 27.89
C GLN A 1137 20.72 38.02 27.53
N GLN A 1138 20.59 37.12 28.50
CA GLN A 1138 20.78 35.69 28.26
C GLN A 1138 19.43 35.09 27.86
N VAL A 1139 19.42 34.32 26.77
CA VAL A 1139 18.23 33.60 26.32
C VAL A 1139 17.78 32.65 27.41
N ARG A 1140 16.50 32.73 27.79
CA ARG A 1140 15.87 31.80 28.74
C ARG A 1140 14.94 30.88 27.96
N ALA A 1141 15.08 29.58 28.17
CA ALA A 1141 14.17 28.59 27.62
C ALA A 1141 13.38 27.95 28.75
N GLN A 1142 12.06 27.86 28.59
CA GLN A 1142 11.16 27.18 29.51
C GLN A 1142 10.50 26.01 28.75
N LEU A 1143 10.65 24.80 29.27
CA LEU A 1143 9.87 23.65 28.79
C LEU A 1143 8.41 23.83 29.25
N LEU A 1144 7.49 23.95 28.29
CA LEU A 1144 6.05 24.11 28.54
C LEU A 1144 5.34 22.76 28.63
N ASP A 1145 5.67 21.83 27.75
CA ASP A 1145 5.10 20.50 27.73
C ASP A 1145 6.05 19.47 27.12
N GLU A 1146 5.89 18.22 27.52
CA GLU A 1146 6.63 17.06 27.01
C GLU A 1146 5.67 15.88 26.88
N ARG A 1147 5.66 15.24 25.70
CA ARG A 1147 4.78 14.12 25.39
C ARG A 1147 5.55 13.00 24.69
N TYR A 1148 5.16 11.76 24.98
CA TYR A 1148 5.53 10.59 24.18
C TYR A 1148 4.96 10.75 22.77
N SER A 1149 5.80 10.49 21.77
CA SER A 1149 5.39 10.34 20.38
C SER A 1149 5.58 8.90 19.97
N SER A 1150 4.54 8.32 19.39
CA SER A 1150 4.58 6.95 18.89
C SER A 1150 5.46 6.79 17.65
N VAL A 1151 5.76 7.89 16.95
CA VAL A 1151 6.63 7.92 15.79
C VAL A 1151 8.06 7.60 16.20
N ALA A 1152 8.54 6.42 15.81
CA ALA A 1152 9.94 6.03 15.96
C ALA A 1152 10.83 6.69 14.89
N ASP A 1153 12.13 6.86 15.17
CA ASP A 1153 13.11 7.55 14.30
C ASP A 1153 12.52 8.83 13.67
N ALA A 1154 12.10 9.76 14.52
CA ALA A 1154 11.49 11.02 14.09
C ALA A 1154 12.38 11.67 13.01
N GLY A 1155 11.83 11.83 11.81
CA GLY A 1155 12.55 12.34 10.64
C GLY A 1155 12.46 13.85 10.52
N ASP A 1156 11.23 14.39 10.61
CA ASP A 1156 10.95 15.80 10.34
C ASP A 1156 9.64 16.26 11.01
N LEU A 1157 9.46 17.58 11.11
CA LEU A 1157 8.36 18.23 11.83
C LEU A 1157 7.94 19.55 11.16
N ASP A 1158 6.63 19.77 11.00
CA ASP A 1158 6.09 21.02 10.46
C ASP A 1158 4.81 21.48 11.21
N VAL A 1159 4.37 22.72 10.98
CA VAL A 1159 3.24 23.36 11.66
C VAL A 1159 2.26 23.99 10.68
N PHE A 1160 0.96 23.85 10.94
CA PHE A 1160 -0.11 24.47 10.14
C PHE A 1160 -1.26 24.98 11.01
N GLU A 1161 -2.14 25.80 10.43
CA GLU A 1161 -3.27 26.40 11.13
C GLU A 1161 -4.50 25.47 11.09
N ASP A 1162 -5.33 25.55 12.15
CA ASP A 1162 -6.60 24.82 12.21
C ASP A 1162 -7.63 25.55 11.33
N GLY A 1163 -8.01 24.98 10.18
CA GLY A 1163 -8.86 25.62 9.18
C GLY A 1163 -10.34 25.82 9.56
N GLY A 1164 -10.68 25.85 10.85
CA GLY A 1164 -12.03 26.10 11.32
C GLY A 1164 -12.36 27.59 11.33
N ASP A 1165 -13.45 28.00 10.67
CA ASP A 1165 -13.99 29.37 10.56
C ASP A 1165 -14.44 30.01 11.91
N GLY A 1166 -14.03 29.45 13.05
CA GLY A 1166 -14.43 29.89 14.39
C GLY A 1166 -13.38 30.77 15.07
N ASP A 1167 -13.81 31.91 15.60
CA ASP A 1167 -13.05 32.88 16.41
C ASP A 1167 -12.57 32.33 17.79
N GLU A 1168 -12.58 31.00 17.99
CA GLU A 1168 -12.11 30.33 19.20
C GLU A 1168 -10.58 30.12 19.18
N GLY A 1169 -9.83 31.20 19.39
CA GLY A 1169 -8.42 31.19 19.86
C GLY A 1169 -7.42 30.39 19.01
N ARG A 1170 -6.62 31.09 18.19
CA ARG A 1170 -5.49 30.62 17.34
C ARG A 1170 -4.80 29.31 17.81
N SER A 1171 -5.40 28.15 17.56
CA SER A 1171 -4.76 26.86 17.81
C SER A 1171 -3.99 26.41 16.57
N LYS A 1172 -2.79 25.88 16.77
CA LYS A 1172 -1.95 25.35 15.68
C LYS A 1172 -1.93 23.83 15.72
N LYS A 1173 -1.60 23.21 14.60
CA LYS A 1173 -1.40 21.78 14.47
C LYS A 1173 0.06 21.51 14.14
N VAL A 1174 0.66 20.55 14.83
CA VAL A 1174 2.03 20.10 14.62
C VAL A 1174 1.97 18.71 14.05
N ILE A 1175 2.59 18.50 12.89
CA ILE A 1175 2.76 17.18 12.30
C ILE A 1175 4.18 16.67 12.61
N VAL A 1176 4.26 15.44 13.11
CA VAL A 1176 5.52 14.75 13.40
C VAL A 1176 5.59 13.51 12.52
N THR A 1177 6.71 13.34 11.82
CA THR A 1177 6.90 12.23 10.88
C THR A 1177 8.18 11.47 11.15
N GLY A 1178 8.23 10.20 10.74
CA GLY A 1178 9.31 9.24 10.96
C GLY A 1178 8.83 7.87 10.53
N VAL A 1179 8.97 6.83 11.36
CA VAL A 1179 8.23 5.57 11.19
C VAL A 1179 6.78 5.77 11.65
N GLY A 1180 5.97 6.37 10.77
CA GLY A 1180 4.59 6.77 11.06
C GLY A 1180 4.40 8.29 11.05
N VAL A 1181 3.16 8.71 11.32
CA VAL A 1181 2.73 10.11 11.34
C VAL A 1181 1.83 10.37 12.54
N GLU A 1182 2.09 11.46 13.25
CA GLU A 1182 1.17 11.99 14.26
C GLU A 1182 0.82 13.45 13.97
N ILE A 1183 -0.41 13.83 14.31
CA ILE A 1183 -0.85 15.23 14.30
C ILE A 1183 -1.29 15.62 15.70
N TRP A 1184 -0.73 16.71 16.19
CA TRP A 1184 -0.92 17.22 17.55
C TRP A 1184 -1.53 18.63 17.50
N LYS A 1185 -2.60 18.86 18.24
CA LYS A 1185 -3.14 20.20 18.48
C LYS A 1185 -2.32 20.88 19.57
N LEU A 1186 -1.82 22.06 19.25
CA LEU A 1186 -1.05 22.95 20.10
C LEU A 1186 -1.87 24.21 20.39
N LYS A 1187 -2.08 24.49 21.69
CA LYS A 1187 -2.65 25.77 22.13
C LYS A 1187 -1.54 26.81 22.24
N VAL A 1188 -1.65 27.88 21.46
CA VAL A 1188 -0.60 28.87 21.20
C VAL A 1188 -0.95 30.25 21.70
#